data_AF-A0A8H5CJ36-F1
#
_entry.id   AF-A0A8H5CJ36-F1
#
_cell.length_a   1.000
_cell.length_b   1.000
_cell.length_c   1.000
_cell.angle_alpha   90.00
_cell.angle_beta   90.00
_cell.angle_gamma   90.00
#
_symmetry.space_group_name_H-M   'P 1'
#
loop_
_entity.id
_entity.type
_entity.pdbx_description
1 polymer ?
#
loop_
_entity_poly.entity_id
_entity_poly.type
_entity_poly.pdbx_seq_one_letter_code
_entity_poly.pdbx_strand_id
1 'polypeptide(L)'
;MLPKSTLLYVAFLLLGSSETVLGREQWLERDGKAVFLYPRRFGQEQPAVIQKLSAACPGQVCGTLAGAAVTPLLAAQPECSQQDLADQIIDASKQFDAATQANMLALAKEYRQTEKNTPPDFTTNPPALRNSVFCQKAPKNPELNGLVQAQDPANDPELFFDPALKATVKKGTQANTAPFGGAAAAPAASSSEAATTATATATALPDQTADPACPTAVTVTVTGTAPTASASDVPTVTVGDGAATTTADSPAPTAVGDADFGSCSVPEIEFAAGFDNRRETSFQPKDKASFNHGSAQNINIITRAICDQLVNTCKANQAAKDLCATALQAASDATPAKTGGQADAFNKVFGITTNFAQVQPIDDQGRAVGAAPASTATASDSTAASSTAASTATTTANLPAATPVAGTAGDAAIGNFGKCSVPEIEFAVGFDNRKETSFQPKDKASFNHGSAQNIDIITQFICDTLTNSCAADATAKATCASAITASKAATKGSGGQADAFNAVFGINTNFNAVAAVDNQGRVVGAAAADAPQPTADQPAQNNASNNNNNNNNDNNNADAGTTASADNLQQFNGALGGVAAPTVTALGGGQFQVTGNAAFNNLRNALVRSCDVQNNQCANAANGGDKSISVGQCNAQQATCIAQAGN
;
A
#
# COMPACT_ATOMS: atom_id res chain seq x y z
N MET A 1 -70.56 21.10 -20.00
CA MET A 1 -69.61 20.66 -21.03
C MET A 1 -68.29 21.38 -20.79
N LEU A 2 -67.18 20.68 -20.52
CA LEU A 2 -65.85 21.32 -20.52
C LEU A 2 -65.32 21.38 -21.96
N PRO A 3 -64.53 22.41 -22.32
CA PRO A 3 -63.96 22.51 -23.67
C PRO A 3 -62.89 21.43 -23.90
N LYS A 4 -62.76 20.95 -25.14
CA LYS A 4 -61.90 19.80 -25.49
C LYS A 4 -60.43 20.00 -25.11
N SER A 5 -59.94 21.24 -25.11
CA SER A 5 -58.56 21.56 -24.71
C SER A 5 -58.26 21.23 -23.24
N THR A 6 -59.24 21.31 -22.33
CA THR A 6 -59.03 21.00 -20.90
C THR A 6 -58.83 19.50 -20.67
N LEU A 7 -59.54 18.65 -21.41
CA LEU A 7 -59.34 17.20 -21.39
C LEU A 7 -57.94 16.81 -21.90
N LEU A 8 -57.43 17.50 -22.93
CA LEU A 8 -56.07 17.27 -23.43
C LEU A 8 -55.01 17.65 -22.38
N TYR A 9 -55.20 18.78 -21.69
CA TYR A 9 -54.29 19.25 -20.64
C TYR A 9 -54.27 18.33 -19.41
N VAL A 10 -55.42 17.83 -18.96
CA VAL A 10 -55.51 16.88 -17.84
C VAL A 10 -54.85 15.53 -18.20
N ALA A 11 -55.01 15.06 -19.45
CA ALA A 11 -54.32 13.86 -19.92
C ALA A 11 -52.79 14.04 -19.94
N PHE A 12 -52.29 15.21 -20.39
CA PHE A 12 -50.85 15.51 -20.40
C PHE A 12 -50.27 15.62 -18.99
N LEU A 13 -51.02 16.17 -18.03
CA LEU A 13 -50.59 16.26 -16.62
C LEU A 13 -50.53 14.88 -15.94
N LEU A 14 -51.48 13.97 -16.25
CA LEU A 14 -51.48 12.60 -15.72
C LEU A 14 -50.40 11.69 -16.34
N LEU A 15 -49.95 11.98 -17.57
CA LEU A 15 -48.83 11.30 -18.22
C LEU A 15 -47.46 11.86 -17.81
N GLY A 16 -47.41 13.02 -17.16
CA GLY A 16 -46.19 13.63 -16.63
C GLY A 16 -45.84 13.23 -15.19
N SER A 17 -46.69 12.44 -14.51
CA SER A 17 -46.56 12.16 -13.06
C SER A 17 -46.23 10.70 -12.72
N SER A 18 -45.74 9.90 -13.67
CA SER A 18 -45.40 8.47 -13.48
C SER A 18 -43.91 8.20 -13.19
N GLU A 19 -43.14 9.21 -12.80
CA GLU A 19 -41.76 9.08 -12.30
C GLU A 19 -41.76 8.77 -10.79
N THR A 20 -42.12 7.54 -10.40
CA THR A 20 -42.04 7.09 -9.00
C THR A 20 -40.62 6.74 -8.58
N VAL A 21 -39.70 7.71 -8.67
CA VAL A 21 -38.26 7.56 -8.37
C VAL A 21 -37.80 8.49 -7.23
N LEU A 22 -38.74 9.15 -6.54
CA LEU A 22 -38.45 9.97 -5.34
C LEU A 22 -38.64 9.14 -4.07
N GLY A 23 -37.62 8.36 -3.69
CA GLY A 23 -37.66 7.56 -2.45
C GLY A 23 -36.55 6.54 -2.19
N ARG A 24 -35.46 6.50 -2.98
CA ARG A 24 -34.39 5.49 -2.87
C ARG A 24 -32.98 6.02 -2.54
N GLU A 25 -32.85 7.28 -2.13
CA GLU A 25 -31.52 7.91 -1.89
C GLU A 25 -31.04 7.94 -0.42
N GLN A 26 -31.85 7.50 0.55
CA GLN A 26 -31.42 7.40 1.96
C GLN A 26 -30.67 6.10 2.31
N TRP A 27 -30.65 5.12 1.40
CA TRP A 27 -29.96 3.84 1.59
C TRP A 27 -29.22 3.49 0.31
N LEU A 28 -27.99 3.00 0.43
CA LEU A 28 -27.40 2.21 -0.65
C LEU A 28 -28.32 1.01 -0.88
N GLU A 29 -28.58 0.65 -2.13
CA GLU A 29 -29.39 -0.52 -2.46
C GLU A 29 -28.69 -1.40 -3.49
N ARG A 30 -28.86 -2.71 -3.32
CA ARG A 30 -28.40 -3.72 -4.28
C ARG A 30 -29.48 -4.78 -4.40
N ASP A 31 -29.82 -5.15 -5.63
CA ASP A 31 -30.84 -6.16 -5.95
C ASP A 31 -32.20 -5.89 -5.27
N GLY A 32 -32.58 -4.61 -5.16
CA GLY A 32 -33.83 -4.16 -4.56
C GLY A 32 -33.89 -4.23 -3.02
N LYS A 33 -32.74 -4.41 -2.34
CA LYS A 33 -32.64 -4.49 -0.87
C LYS A 33 -31.77 -3.36 -0.32
N ALA A 34 -32.18 -2.81 0.82
CA ALA A 34 -31.39 -1.85 1.60
C ALA A 34 -30.06 -2.47 2.06
N VAL A 35 -28.96 -1.86 1.65
CA VAL A 35 -27.60 -2.15 2.09
C VAL A 35 -27.35 -1.35 3.37
N PHE A 36 -27.66 -1.97 4.50
CA PHE A 36 -27.25 -1.48 5.80
C PHE A 36 -25.72 -1.53 5.89
N LEU A 37 -25.07 -0.36 5.82
CA LEU A 37 -23.65 -0.21 6.12
C LEU A 37 -23.42 -0.32 7.63
N TYR A 38 -23.47 -1.56 8.14
CA TYR A 38 -23.01 -1.85 9.49
C TYR A 38 -21.50 -1.54 9.60
N PRO A 39 -21.07 -0.70 10.54
CA PRO A 39 -19.65 -0.46 10.79
C PRO A 39 -18.93 -1.79 11.07
N ARG A 40 -17.74 -1.93 10.48
CA ARG A 40 -16.83 -3.03 10.80
C ARG A 40 -16.40 -2.91 12.25
N ARG A 41 -16.78 -3.87 13.09
CA ARG A 41 -16.40 -3.89 14.51
C ARG A 41 -14.94 -4.32 14.64
N PHE A 42 -14.07 -3.32 14.63
CA PHE A 42 -12.76 -3.37 15.27
C PHE A 42 -12.86 -2.63 16.62
N GLY A 43 -12.21 -3.12 17.67
CA GLY A 43 -12.01 -2.32 18.89
C GLY A 43 -11.13 -1.08 18.67
N GLN A 44 -10.31 -1.08 17.62
CA GLN A 44 -9.53 0.07 17.13
C GLN A 44 -9.42 0.02 15.60
N GLU A 45 -9.86 1.07 14.88
CA GLU A 45 -9.87 1.10 13.40
C GLU A 45 -8.48 0.96 12.75
N GLN A 46 -7.42 1.24 13.50
CA GLN A 46 -6.08 0.67 13.27
C GLN A 46 -5.49 0.21 14.60
N PRO A 47 -5.09 -1.07 14.74
CA PRO A 47 -4.31 -1.51 15.89
C PRO A 47 -2.96 -0.78 15.94
N ALA A 48 -2.67 -0.12 17.08
CA ALA A 48 -1.48 0.71 17.25
C ALA A 48 -0.14 0.00 16.93
N VAL A 49 -0.10 -1.34 17.08
CA VAL A 49 1.06 -2.17 16.72
C VAL A 49 1.50 -2.01 15.26
N ILE A 50 0.60 -1.71 14.32
CA ILE A 50 0.96 -1.51 12.91
C ILE A 50 1.82 -0.24 12.75
N GLN A 51 1.44 0.83 13.47
CA GLN A 51 2.19 2.07 13.48
C GLN A 51 3.52 1.90 14.23
N LYS A 52 3.53 1.22 15.39
CA LYS A 52 4.77 0.84 16.10
C LYS A 52 5.72 0.04 15.19
N LEU A 53 5.21 -0.96 14.47
CA LEU A 53 5.97 -1.80 13.55
C LEU A 53 6.61 -0.97 12.43
N SER A 54 5.88 0.00 11.86
CA SER A 54 6.43 0.89 10.82
C SER A 54 7.65 1.71 11.30
N ALA A 55 7.72 2.00 12.60
CA ALA A 55 8.80 2.73 13.25
C ALA A 55 9.83 1.82 13.98
N ALA A 56 9.67 0.49 13.91
CA ALA A 56 10.42 -0.45 14.75
C ALA A 56 11.87 -0.68 14.32
N CYS A 57 12.17 -0.49 13.03
CA CYS A 57 13.48 -0.65 12.42
C CYS A 57 13.67 0.35 11.26
N PRO A 58 14.91 0.80 10.98
CA PRO A 58 15.17 1.73 9.89
C PRO A 58 15.06 1.06 8.50
N GLY A 59 14.68 1.86 7.49
CA GLY A 59 14.61 1.44 6.09
C GLY A 59 13.25 0.88 5.65
N GLN A 60 13.16 0.44 4.40
CA GLN A 60 11.88 0.02 3.78
C GLN A 60 11.28 -1.26 4.40
N VAL A 61 12.06 -2.08 5.11
CA VAL A 61 11.62 -3.38 5.66
C VAL A 61 10.44 -3.21 6.61
N CYS A 62 10.57 -2.39 7.66
CA CYS A 62 9.51 -2.19 8.64
C CYS A 62 8.28 -1.49 8.05
N GLY A 63 8.47 -0.53 7.13
CA GLY A 63 7.38 0.08 6.38
C GLY A 63 6.60 -0.93 5.52
N THR A 64 7.31 -1.87 4.87
CA THR A 64 6.70 -2.93 4.04
C THR A 64 5.93 -3.93 4.90
N LEU A 65 6.50 -4.38 6.03
CA LEU A 65 5.83 -5.28 6.97
C LEU A 65 4.58 -4.63 7.58
N ALA A 66 4.65 -3.35 7.94
CA ALA A 66 3.49 -2.59 8.43
C ALA A 66 2.41 -2.39 7.36
N GLY A 67 2.80 -2.12 6.11
CA GLY A 67 1.87 -2.08 4.97
C GLY A 67 1.17 -3.43 4.73
N ALA A 68 1.90 -4.53 4.85
CA ALA A 68 1.35 -5.87 4.78
C ALA A 68 0.38 -6.16 5.96
N ALA A 69 0.68 -5.67 7.17
CA ALA A 69 -0.04 -5.95 8.41
C ALA A 69 -1.52 -5.57 8.44
N VAL A 70 -1.97 -4.67 7.58
CA VAL A 70 -3.41 -4.36 7.44
C VAL A 70 -4.17 -5.54 6.83
N THR A 71 -3.58 -6.24 5.85
CA THR A 71 -4.31 -7.22 5.04
C THR A 71 -4.75 -8.45 5.85
N PRO A 72 -3.88 -9.17 6.59
CA PRO A 72 -4.24 -10.38 7.32
C PRO A 72 -5.33 -10.22 8.39
N LEU A 73 -5.60 -9.00 8.87
CA LEU A 73 -6.63 -8.69 9.86
C LEU A 73 -8.04 -8.55 9.24
N LEU A 74 -8.16 -8.52 7.91
CA LEU A 74 -9.45 -8.41 7.22
C LEU A 74 -10.21 -9.75 7.25
N ALA A 75 -11.54 -9.69 7.42
CA ALA A 75 -12.42 -10.85 7.54
C ALA A 75 -12.21 -11.93 6.47
N ALA A 76 -11.98 -11.54 5.22
CA ALA A 76 -11.90 -12.48 4.10
C ALA A 76 -10.55 -13.22 3.97
N GLN A 77 -9.58 -12.94 4.84
CA GLN A 77 -8.27 -13.59 4.79
C GLN A 77 -8.26 -14.97 5.45
N PRO A 78 -7.42 -15.92 4.98
CA PRO A 78 -7.24 -17.24 5.58
C PRO A 78 -7.02 -17.19 7.09
N GLU A 79 -7.43 -18.24 7.80
CA GLU A 79 -7.33 -18.31 9.28
C GLU A 79 -5.92 -17.98 9.81
N CYS A 80 -4.89 -18.55 9.19
CA CYS A 80 -3.48 -18.39 9.60
C CYS A 80 -2.75 -17.15 9.08
N SER A 81 -3.35 -16.33 8.21
CA SER A 81 -2.65 -15.20 7.54
C SER A 81 -1.93 -14.25 8.51
N GLN A 82 -2.53 -14.00 9.69
CA GLN A 82 -2.00 -13.11 10.72
C GLN A 82 -0.81 -13.74 11.47
N GLN A 83 -0.84 -15.06 11.67
CA GLN A 83 0.27 -15.80 12.26
C GLN A 83 1.45 -15.86 11.29
N ASP A 84 1.17 -16.10 10.01
CA ASP A 84 2.19 -16.21 8.97
C ASP A 84 2.94 -14.89 8.77
N LEU A 85 2.26 -13.74 8.91
CA LEU A 85 2.94 -12.43 8.93
C LEU A 85 3.64 -12.14 10.27
N ALA A 86 3.10 -12.57 11.42
CA ALA A 86 3.82 -12.47 12.70
C ALA A 86 5.14 -13.27 12.67
N ASP A 87 5.12 -14.45 12.07
CA ASP A 87 6.30 -15.27 11.77
C ASP A 87 7.26 -14.56 10.81
N GLN A 88 6.75 -13.91 9.76
CA GLN A 88 7.56 -13.12 8.83
C GLN A 88 8.21 -11.88 9.49
N ILE A 89 7.54 -11.23 10.45
CA ILE A 89 8.13 -10.14 11.25
C ILE A 89 9.29 -10.66 12.11
N ILE A 90 9.13 -11.85 12.72
CA ILE A 90 10.21 -12.49 13.50
C ILE A 90 11.35 -12.93 12.58
N ASP A 91 11.09 -13.49 11.40
CA ASP A 91 12.15 -13.81 10.44
C ASP A 91 12.89 -12.56 9.95
N ALA A 92 12.17 -11.50 9.59
CA ALA A 92 12.77 -10.24 9.18
C ALA A 92 13.57 -9.56 10.31
N SER A 93 13.19 -9.76 11.58
CA SER A 93 13.93 -9.20 12.73
C SER A 93 15.39 -9.68 12.81
N LYS A 94 15.68 -10.88 12.30
CA LYS A 94 16.99 -11.56 12.41
C LYS A 94 18.11 -10.92 11.59
N GLN A 95 17.79 -9.92 10.76
CA GLN A 95 18.78 -9.16 9.97
C GLN A 95 19.30 -7.89 10.68
N PHE A 96 18.69 -7.51 11.81
CA PHE A 96 19.00 -6.27 12.53
C PHE A 96 19.87 -6.53 13.79
N ASP A 97 20.27 -5.46 14.46
CA ASP A 97 20.92 -5.54 15.77
C ASP A 97 19.98 -6.12 16.84
N ALA A 98 20.54 -6.59 17.95
CA ALA A 98 19.81 -7.27 19.00
C ALA A 98 18.71 -6.41 19.67
N ALA A 99 18.81 -5.08 19.70
CA ALA A 99 17.80 -4.22 20.30
C ALA A 99 16.62 -4.01 19.33
N THR A 100 16.91 -3.73 18.06
CA THR A 100 15.90 -3.70 16.98
C THR A 100 15.20 -5.05 16.83
N GLN A 101 15.95 -6.15 16.89
CA GLN A 101 15.41 -7.51 16.85
C GLN A 101 14.45 -7.76 18.02
N ALA A 102 14.86 -7.45 19.26
CA ALA A 102 14.01 -7.62 20.44
C ALA A 102 12.71 -6.79 20.37
N ASN A 103 12.79 -5.56 19.84
CA ASN A 103 11.62 -4.72 19.59
C ASN A 103 10.66 -5.36 18.58
N MET A 104 11.16 -5.81 17.42
CA MET A 104 10.35 -6.50 16.41
C MET A 104 9.74 -7.82 16.92
N LEU A 105 10.45 -8.57 17.78
CA LEU A 105 9.91 -9.76 18.45
C LEU A 105 8.74 -9.43 19.39
N ALA A 106 8.82 -8.33 20.13
CA ALA A 106 7.70 -7.88 20.98
C ALA A 106 6.49 -7.46 20.14
N LEU A 107 6.73 -6.73 19.04
CA LEU A 107 5.68 -6.25 18.14
C LEU A 107 5.04 -7.37 17.32
N ALA A 108 5.78 -8.43 16.96
CA ALA A 108 5.22 -9.63 16.35
C ALA A 108 4.24 -10.36 17.28
N LYS A 109 4.53 -10.41 18.59
CA LYS A 109 3.63 -10.98 19.60
C LYS A 109 2.39 -10.11 19.79
N GLU A 110 2.56 -8.80 19.95
CA GLU A 110 1.45 -7.84 20.03
C GLU A 110 0.56 -7.94 18.77
N TYR A 111 1.16 -8.03 17.57
CA TYR A 111 0.43 -8.20 16.31
C TYR A 111 -0.27 -9.56 16.18
N ARG A 112 0.34 -10.66 16.65
CA ARG A 112 -0.32 -11.97 16.68
C ARG A 112 -1.58 -11.94 17.54
N GLN A 113 -1.61 -11.09 18.57
CA GLN A 113 -2.71 -10.97 19.52
C GLN A 113 -3.76 -9.90 19.13
N THR A 114 -3.58 -9.10 18.07
CA THR A 114 -4.61 -8.14 17.63
C THR A 114 -5.88 -8.83 17.14
N GLU A 115 -7.03 -8.17 17.28
CA GLU A 115 -8.31 -8.65 16.77
C GLU A 115 -8.31 -8.79 15.24
N LYS A 116 -8.79 -9.92 14.71
CA LYS A 116 -9.20 -10.02 13.30
C LYS A 116 -10.65 -9.54 13.18
N ASN A 117 -10.90 -8.60 12.28
CA ASN A 117 -12.26 -8.13 11.98
C ASN A 117 -13.13 -9.28 11.47
N THR A 118 -14.33 -9.42 12.01
CA THR A 118 -15.37 -10.32 11.51
C THR A 118 -16.61 -9.54 11.05
N PRO A 119 -17.38 -10.05 10.07
CA PRO A 119 -18.68 -9.50 9.77
C PRO A 119 -19.72 -10.07 10.76
N PRO A 120 -20.70 -9.28 11.22
CA PRO A 120 -21.90 -9.82 11.85
C PRO A 120 -22.63 -10.82 10.94
N ASP A 121 -23.41 -11.73 11.51
CA ASP A 121 -24.32 -12.61 10.78
C ASP A 121 -25.62 -11.88 10.45
N PHE A 122 -25.76 -11.45 9.20
CA PHE A 122 -26.96 -10.76 8.72
C PHE A 122 -28.12 -11.71 8.35
N THR A 123 -28.00 -13.01 8.64
CA THR A 123 -29.14 -13.95 8.54
C THR A 123 -30.04 -13.92 9.77
N THR A 124 -29.57 -13.36 10.90
CA THR A 124 -30.38 -13.12 12.11
C THR A 124 -30.79 -11.65 12.22
N ASN A 125 -31.88 -11.40 12.96
CA ASN A 125 -32.31 -10.05 13.34
C ASN A 125 -32.59 -10.00 14.86
N PRO A 126 -31.81 -9.25 15.67
CA PRO A 126 -30.63 -8.47 15.28
C PRO A 126 -29.48 -9.34 14.71
N PRO A 127 -28.55 -8.76 13.92
CA PRO A 127 -27.39 -9.49 13.41
C PRO A 127 -26.48 -9.99 14.53
N ALA A 128 -26.13 -11.28 14.53
CA ALA A 128 -25.31 -11.87 15.57
C ALA A 128 -23.83 -11.50 15.40
N LEU A 129 -23.14 -11.18 16.51
CA LEU A 129 -21.71 -10.86 16.52
C LEU A 129 -20.90 -12.16 16.66
N ARG A 130 -19.78 -12.28 15.92
CA ARG A 130 -19.07 -13.56 15.68
C ARG A 130 -17.58 -13.44 15.90
N ASN A 131 -16.98 -14.43 16.55
CA ASN A 131 -15.54 -14.55 16.72
C ASN A 131 -14.83 -14.93 15.40
N SER A 132 -13.53 -14.64 15.32
CA SER A 132 -12.68 -15.11 14.22
C SER A 132 -12.19 -16.55 14.49
N VAL A 133 -12.19 -17.41 13.47
CA VAL A 133 -11.62 -18.76 13.61
C VAL A 133 -10.11 -18.73 13.89
N PHE A 134 -9.64 -19.62 14.76
CA PHE A 134 -8.25 -19.74 15.17
C PHE A 134 -7.45 -20.57 14.17
N CYS A 135 -6.30 -20.05 13.72
CA CYS A 135 -5.33 -20.79 12.91
C CYS A 135 -5.01 -22.18 13.49
N GLN A 136 -5.14 -23.24 12.70
CA GLN A 136 -4.86 -24.64 13.09
C GLN A 136 -3.47 -25.14 12.64
N LYS A 137 -2.53 -24.21 12.45
CA LYS A 137 -1.13 -24.50 12.09
C LYS A 137 -0.23 -24.07 13.25
N ALA A 138 0.81 -24.86 13.55
CA ALA A 138 1.87 -24.42 14.46
C ALA A 138 2.58 -23.18 13.88
N PRO A 139 3.01 -22.21 14.71
CA PRO A 139 3.84 -21.11 14.24
C PRO A 139 5.22 -21.62 13.81
N LYS A 140 5.85 -20.91 12.87
CA LYS A 140 7.21 -21.21 12.41
C LYS A 140 8.25 -20.85 13.48
N ASN A 141 8.01 -19.78 14.23
CA ASN A 141 8.89 -19.27 15.27
C ASN A 141 8.30 -19.57 16.66
N PRO A 142 9.05 -20.23 17.57
CA PRO A 142 8.51 -20.68 18.85
C PRO A 142 8.08 -19.54 19.79
N GLU A 143 8.50 -18.30 19.53
CA GLU A 143 8.11 -17.09 20.24
C GLU A 143 6.60 -16.79 20.14
N LEU A 144 5.89 -17.38 19.18
CA LEU A 144 4.43 -17.26 19.01
C LEU A 144 3.63 -18.43 19.60
N ASN A 145 4.29 -19.43 20.21
CA ASN A 145 3.60 -20.60 20.76
C ASN A 145 2.55 -20.20 21.80
N GLY A 146 1.32 -20.69 21.62
CA GLY A 146 0.17 -20.37 22.48
C GLY A 146 -0.46 -18.99 22.25
N LEU A 147 0.08 -18.15 21.37
CA LEU A 147 -0.50 -16.84 21.04
C LEU A 147 -1.60 -16.97 19.99
N VAL A 148 -2.83 -16.68 20.40
CA VAL A 148 -3.99 -16.52 19.51
C VAL A 148 -4.36 -15.05 19.36
N GLN A 149 -5.11 -14.73 18.31
CA GLN A 149 -5.72 -13.42 18.15
C GLN A 149 -6.75 -13.14 19.25
N ALA A 150 -6.88 -11.88 19.66
CA ALA A 150 -8.00 -11.42 20.47
C ALA A 150 -9.32 -11.54 19.71
N GLN A 151 -10.41 -11.56 20.47
CA GLN A 151 -11.79 -11.62 19.99
C GLN A 151 -12.57 -10.51 20.70
N ASP A 152 -13.40 -9.75 19.97
CA ASP A 152 -14.24 -8.69 20.54
C ASP A 152 -15.12 -9.27 21.67
N PRO A 153 -15.01 -8.77 22.93
CA PRO A 153 -15.82 -9.24 24.06
C PRO A 153 -17.34 -9.07 23.89
N ALA A 154 -17.80 -8.32 22.88
CA ALA A 154 -19.21 -8.19 22.52
C ALA A 154 -19.70 -9.30 21.55
N ASN A 155 -18.83 -10.18 21.06
CA ASN A 155 -19.22 -11.34 20.24
C ASN A 155 -20.00 -12.40 21.05
N ASP A 156 -20.85 -13.16 20.38
CA ASP A 156 -21.40 -14.39 20.96
C ASP A 156 -20.26 -15.43 21.09
N PRO A 157 -19.94 -15.95 22.28
CA PRO A 157 -18.81 -16.85 22.52
C PRO A 157 -18.95 -18.25 21.91
N GLU A 158 -20.12 -18.58 21.33
CA GLU A 158 -20.41 -19.84 20.66
C GLU A 158 -20.44 -19.71 19.13
N LEU A 159 -20.41 -18.50 18.58
CA LEU A 159 -20.46 -18.23 17.14
C LEU A 159 -19.12 -17.74 16.59
N PHE A 160 -18.73 -18.31 15.45
CA PHE A 160 -17.49 -17.99 14.73
C PHE A 160 -17.79 -17.71 13.25
N PHE A 161 -17.00 -16.84 12.62
CA PHE A 161 -17.00 -16.63 11.17
C PHE A 161 -15.83 -17.39 10.53
N ASP A 162 -16.15 -18.34 9.66
CA ASP A 162 -15.16 -19.05 8.85
C ASP A 162 -15.00 -18.34 7.49
N PRO A 163 -13.78 -17.90 7.11
CA PRO A 163 -13.55 -17.14 5.87
C PRO A 163 -13.55 -18.00 4.61
N ALA A 164 -13.31 -19.31 4.71
CA ALA A 164 -13.32 -20.24 3.58
C ALA A 164 -14.76 -20.65 3.23
N LEU A 165 -15.56 -20.97 4.25
CA LEU A 165 -17.00 -21.24 4.12
C LEU A 165 -17.83 -19.97 3.93
N LYS A 166 -17.30 -18.81 4.33
CA LYS A 166 -17.95 -17.49 4.34
C LYS A 166 -19.25 -17.48 5.17
N ALA A 167 -19.29 -18.31 6.22
CA ALA A 167 -20.48 -18.68 6.97
C ALA A 167 -20.27 -18.61 8.49
N THR A 168 -21.36 -18.70 9.24
CA THR A 168 -21.32 -18.91 10.70
C THR A 168 -21.09 -20.38 11.00
N VAL A 169 -20.09 -20.67 11.83
CA VAL A 169 -19.83 -22.00 12.39
C VAL A 169 -19.95 -21.93 13.90
N LYS A 170 -20.38 -23.03 14.54
CA LYS A 170 -20.54 -23.10 16.00
C LYS A 170 -19.31 -23.69 16.65
N LYS A 171 -18.99 -23.23 17.85
CA LYS A 171 -17.95 -23.78 18.72
C LYS A 171 -18.06 -25.32 18.82
N GLY A 172 -16.92 -26.00 18.73
CA GLY A 172 -16.84 -27.46 18.75
C GLY A 172 -17.24 -28.18 17.46
N THR A 173 -17.91 -27.52 16.51
CA THR A 173 -18.31 -28.18 15.24
C THR A 173 -17.14 -28.40 14.27
N GLN A 174 -16.06 -27.64 14.40
CA GLN A 174 -14.84 -27.77 13.62
C GLN A 174 -13.61 -27.25 14.40
N ALA A 175 -12.42 -27.77 14.07
CA ALA A 175 -11.19 -27.57 14.86
C ALA A 175 -10.83 -26.09 15.06
N ASN A 176 -10.95 -25.27 14.02
CA ASN A 176 -10.62 -23.83 14.05
C ASN A 176 -11.58 -22.97 14.92
N THR A 177 -12.54 -23.57 15.62
CA THR A 177 -13.30 -22.89 16.70
C THR A 177 -12.66 -23.03 18.09
N ALA A 178 -11.53 -23.73 18.20
CA ALA A 178 -10.66 -23.76 19.38
C ALA A 178 -9.23 -23.33 19.03
N PRO A 179 -8.46 -22.76 19.97
CA PRO A 179 -7.01 -22.53 19.81
C PRO A 179 -6.27 -23.80 19.39
N PHE A 180 -5.25 -23.67 18.54
CA PHE A 180 -4.41 -24.79 18.12
C PHE A 180 -3.82 -25.55 19.33
N GLY A 181 -3.93 -26.88 19.33
CA GLY A 181 -3.56 -27.74 20.46
C GLY A 181 -4.62 -27.84 21.57
N GLY A 182 -5.66 -26.98 21.55
CA GLY A 182 -6.87 -27.15 22.36
C GLY A 182 -7.81 -28.17 21.73
N ALA A 183 -8.38 -29.07 22.53
CA ALA A 183 -9.31 -30.08 22.04
C ALA A 183 -10.65 -29.44 21.61
N ALA A 184 -10.94 -29.44 20.31
CA ALA A 184 -12.28 -29.16 19.81
C ALA A 184 -13.23 -30.31 20.23
N ALA A 185 -14.09 -30.04 21.21
CA ALA A 185 -15.07 -31.00 21.66
C ALA A 185 -16.12 -31.24 20.56
N ALA A 186 -16.13 -32.45 20.01
CA ALA A 186 -17.07 -32.85 18.96
C ALA A 186 -18.54 -32.69 19.44
N PRO A 187 -19.48 -32.36 18.54
CA PRO A 187 -20.86 -32.12 18.91
C PRO A 187 -21.51 -33.36 19.54
N ALA A 188 -21.90 -33.25 20.80
CA ALA A 188 -22.52 -34.35 21.53
C ALA A 188 -23.91 -34.68 20.96
N ALA A 189 -24.07 -35.91 20.47
CA ALA A 189 -25.39 -36.48 20.19
C ALA A 189 -26.18 -36.63 21.51
N SER A 190 -27.49 -36.35 21.47
CA SER A 190 -28.30 -36.22 22.67
C SER A 190 -28.65 -37.57 23.34
N SER A 191 -28.17 -37.77 24.57
CA SER A 191 -28.68 -38.79 25.51
C SER A 191 -28.48 -38.32 26.96
N SER A 192 -29.44 -38.62 27.86
CA SER A 192 -29.51 -38.06 29.21
C SER A 192 -28.59 -38.75 30.23
N GLU A 193 -28.07 -37.95 31.17
CA GLU A 193 -27.55 -38.33 32.50
C GLU A 193 -26.37 -39.34 32.56
N ALA A 194 -25.61 -39.45 33.66
CA ALA A 194 -25.70 -38.78 34.97
C ALA A 194 -24.35 -38.16 35.38
N ALA A 195 -24.33 -37.40 36.48
CA ALA A 195 -23.14 -36.69 36.96
C ALA A 195 -22.19 -37.57 37.79
N THR A 196 -20.89 -37.28 37.73
CA THR A 196 -19.97 -37.50 38.86
C THR A 196 -18.90 -36.41 38.92
N THR A 197 -18.67 -35.86 40.12
CA THR A 197 -17.65 -34.83 40.37
C THR A 197 -16.26 -35.44 40.51
N ALA A 198 -15.23 -34.82 39.94
CA ALA A 198 -13.82 -35.19 40.14
C ALA A 198 -13.02 -34.01 40.70
N THR A 199 -12.74 -34.05 42.01
CA THR A 199 -11.96 -33.02 42.72
C THR A 199 -10.47 -33.19 42.46
N ALA A 200 -9.74 -32.09 42.28
CA ALA A 200 -8.29 -32.12 42.17
C ALA A 200 -7.64 -32.60 43.48
N THR A 201 -6.60 -33.44 43.39
CA THR A 201 -5.70 -33.77 44.49
C THR A 201 -4.26 -33.70 43.98
N ALA A 202 -3.51 -32.72 44.44
CA ALA A 202 -2.08 -32.65 44.19
C ALA A 202 -1.33 -33.61 45.13
N THR A 203 -0.20 -34.16 44.67
CA THR A 203 0.77 -34.85 45.51
C THR A 203 2.15 -34.33 45.14
N ALA A 204 2.79 -33.64 46.07
CA ALA A 204 4.17 -33.15 45.93
C ALA A 204 5.13 -34.08 46.67
N LEU A 205 6.38 -34.18 46.19
CA LEU A 205 7.59 -34.73 46.84
C LEU A 205 8.73 -34.74 45.79
N PRO A 206 10.02 -34.64 46.17
CA PRO A 206 10.61 -33.96 47.31
C PRO A 206 11.59 -32.82 46.89
N ASP A 207 12.09 -32.09 47.88
CA ASP A 207 13.27 -31.21 47.77
C ASP A 207 14.57 -32.03 47.80
N GLN A 208 15.64 -31.56 47.11
CA GLN A 208 17.05 -31.64 47.54
C GLN A 208 17.99 -30.96 46.52
N THR A 209 19.18 -30.57 46.98
CA THR A 209 20.07 -29.58 46.34
C THR A 209 21.21 -30.14 45.46
N ALA A 210 21.73 -29.25 44.58
CA ALA A 210 23.09 -29.16 44.00
C ALA A 210 23.20 -29.18 42.46
N ASP A 211 24.28 -28.55 41.97
CA ASP A 211 24.57 -28.05 40.61
C ASP A 211 25.94 -28.61 40.15
N PRO A 212 26.49 -28.40 38.93
CA PRO A 212 25.90 -28.24 37.58
C PRO A 212 26.40 -29.30 36.56
N ALA A 213 25.53 -29.83 35.68
CA ALA A 213 25.98 -30.53 34.45
C ALA A 213 24.88 -30.55 33.36
N CYS A 214 25.29 -30.52 32.08
CA CYS A 214 24.36 -30.54 30.94
C CYS A 214 23.81 -31.96 30.66
N PRO A 215 22.49 -32.14 30.46
CA PRO A 215 21.92 -33.33 29.85
C PRO A 215 21.81 -33.20 28.32
N THR A 216 22.36 -34.16 27.59
CA THR A 216 22.10 -34.37 26.15
C THR A 216 20.73 -35.01 25.91
N ALA A 217 20.13 -34.69 24.75
CA ALA A 217 19.12 -35.48 24.04
C ALA A 217 17.91 -36.04 24.83
N VAL A 218 16.78 -35.33 24.82
CA VAL A 218 15.47 -35.92 25.13
C VAL A 218 15.02 -36.80 23.96
N THR A 219 14.87 -38.11 24.20
CA THR A 219 14.25 -39.05 23.26
C THR A 219 12.80 -39.30 23.67
N VAL A 220 11.84 -39.07 22.77
CA VAL A 220 10.41 -39.29 23.04
C VAL A 220 9.98 -40.66 22.50
N THR A 221 9.58 -41.55 23.41
CA THR A 221 9.01 -42.86 23.05
C THR A 221 7.52 -42.70 22.74
N VAL A 222 7.09 -43.03 21.52
CA VAL A 222 5.67 -43.09 21.13
C VAL A 222 5.20 -44.54 21.17
N THR A 223 4.25 -44.85 22.06
CA THR A 223 3.66 -46.19 22.19
C THR A 223 2.62 -46.45 21.10
N GLY A 224 3.07 -46.97 19.94
CA GLY A 224 2.18 -47.47 18.89
C GLY A 224 1.96 -48.99 19.02
N THR A 225 0.70 -49.44 19.11
CA THR A 225 0.36 -50.87 19.13
C THR A 225 0.47 -51.46 17.72
N ALA A 226 1.40 -52.39 17.51
CA ALA A 226 1.68 -52.99 16.20
C ALA A 226 1.28 -54.48 16.13
N PRO A 227 0.64 -54.95 15.03
CA PRO A 227 0.52 -56.36 14.73
C PRO A 227 1.79 -56.91 14.04
N THR A 228 2.59 -57.66 14.82
CA THR A 228 3.45 -58.80 14.40
C THR A 228 4.53 -58.65 13.30
N ALA A 229 5.78 -58.94 13.70
CA ALA A 229 6.87 -59.60 12.94
C ALA A 229 7.55 -58.84 11.77
N SER A 230 8.86 -59.01 11.49
CA SER A 230 9.97 -59.63 12.25
C SER A 230 11.35 -59.26 11.65
N ALA A 231 12.36 -59.15 12.54
CA ALA A 231 13.81 -59.36 12.35
C ALA A 231 14.63 -58.60 11.25
N SER A 232 15.89 -58.31 11.64
CA SER A 232 17.04 -57.73 10.95
C SER A 232 17.24 -58.02 9.45
N ASP A 233 17.74 -57.03 8.69
CA ASP A 233 19.19 -56.92 8.41
C ASP A 233 19.62 -55.53 7.83
N VAL A 234 20.93 -55.34 7.60
CA VAL A 234 21.59 -54.05 7.23
C VAL A 234 22.75 -54.33 6.23
N PRO A 235 23.29 -53.38 5.44
CA PRO A 235 22.69 -52.39 4.52
C PRO A 235 23.08 -52.68 3.04
N THR A 236 22.68 -51.85 2.06
CA THR A 236 23.61 -51.27 1.02
C THR A 236 22.93 -50.29 0.05
N VAL A 237 23.77 -49.47 -0.60
CA VAL A 237 23.48 -48.58 -1.75
C VAL A 237 24.06 -49.30 -2.99
N THR A 238 23.53 -49.22 -4.23
CA THR A 238 23.80 -48.14 -5.21
C THR A 238 23.02 -48.35 -6.52
N VAL A 239 22.62 -47.24 -7.17
CA VAL A 239 22.25 -46.98 -8.58
C VAL A 239 22.10 -48.16 -9.57
N GLY A 240 21.01 -48.12 -10.34
CA GLY A 240 20.91 -48.69 -11.69
C GLY A 240 20.01 -47.80 -12.56
N ASP A 241 20.43 -47.50 -13.79
CA ASP A 241 19.76 -46.54 -14.68
C ASP A 241 19.66 -47.09 -16.13
N GLY A 242 18.64 -46.67 -16.88
CA GLY A 242 18.40 -47.02 -18.28
C GLY A 242 17.57 -48.30 -18.56
N ALA A 243 16.85 -48.41 -19.69
CA ALA A 243 16.68 -47.42 -20.76
C ALA A 243 15.48 -47.69 -21.71
N ALA A 244 14.98 -46.61 -22.33
CA ALA A 244 14.34 -46.53 -23.66
C ALA A 244 12.90 -47.14 -23.83
N THR A 245 12.07 -46.75 -24.82
CA THR A 245 12.40 -46.22 -26.16
C THR A 245 11.33 -45.29 -26.80
N THR A 246 11.64 -43.99 -26.91
CA THR A 246 11.16 -43.01 -27.96
C THR A 246 9.65 -42.64 -28.05
N THR A 247 9.22 -41.51 -28.63
CA THR A 247 9.84 -40.56 -29.60
C THR A 247 9.58 -39.07 -29.29
N ALA A 248 10.63 -38.25 -29.51
CA ALA A 248 10.68 -36.91 -30.16
C ALA A 248 9.64 -35.80 -29.85
N ASP A 249 10.02 -34.51 -29.76
CA ASP A 249 11.35 -33.89 -29.57
C ASP A 249 11.17 -32.45 -29.05
N SER A 250 12.09 -31.98 -28.20
CA SER A 250 12.18 -30.60 -27.71
C SER A 250 13.57 -30.44 -27.07
N PRO A 251 14.31 -29.35 -27.31
CA PRO A 251 15.75 -29.31 -27.02
C PRO A 251 16.07 -29.48 -25.53
N ALA A 252 17.08 -30.31 -25.25
CA ALA A 252 17.59 -30.49 -23.91
C ALA A 252 18.03 -29.14 -23.30
N PRO A 253 17.69 -28.85 -22.02
CA PRO A 253 18.00 -27.57 -21.41
C PRO A 253 19.51 -27.35 -21.38
N THR A 254 19.96 -26.21 -21.89
CA THR A 254 21.36 -25.78 -21.75
C THR A 254 21.61 -25.53 -20.27
N ALA A 255 22.58 -26.22 -19.67
CA ALA A 255 22.67 -26.39 -18.22
C ALA A 255 22.75 -25.04 -17.47
N VAL A 256 21.69 -24.73 -16.71
CA VAL A 256 21.54 -23.53 -15.87
C VAL A 256 22.32 -23.60 -14.54
N GLY A 257 23.50 -24.21 -14.56
CA GLY A 257 24.29 -24.52 -13.35
C GLY A 257 23.53 -25.43 -12.38
N ASP A 258 23.67 -25.16 -11.08
CA ASP A 258 23.07 -25.94 -10.00
C ASP A 258 21.57 -25.65 -9.76
N ALA A 259 20.88 -24.96 -10.67
CA ALA A 259 19.48 -24.56 -10.49
C ALA A 259 18.50 -25.73 -10.72
N ASP A 260 17.77 -26.10 -9.66
CA ASP A 260 16.69 -27.09 -9.69
C ASP A 260 15.33 -26.39 -9.42
N PHE A 261 14.44 -26.44 -10.40
CA PHE A 261 13.10 -25.84 -10.31
C PHE A 261 12.07 -26.75 -9.60
N GLY A 262 12.45 -27.97 -9.22
CA GLY A 262 11.61 -28.93 -8.50
C GLY A 262 10.51 -29.49 -9.39
N SER A 263 9.25 -29.36 -8.98
CA SER A 263 8.09 -29.92 -9.71
C SER A 263 7.56 -29.04 -10.85
N CYS A 264 8.33 -28.06 -11.31
CA CYS A 264 7.94 -27.10 -12.35
C CYS A 264 8.96 -27.09 -13.49
N SER A 265 8.52 -26.64 -14.67
CA SER A 265 9.40 -26.40 -15.80
C SER A 265 10.43 -25.31 -15.50
N VAL A 266 11.46 -25.23 -16.35
CA VAL A 266 12.28 -24.01 -16.46
C VAL A 266 11.34 -22.83 -16.80
N PRO A 267 11.49 -21.67 -16.13
CA PRO A 267 10.73 -20.47 -16.47
C PRO A 267 10.92 -19.98 -17.91
N GLU A 268 9.81 -19.72 -18.60
CA GLU A 268 9.81 -19.03 -19.89
C GLU A 268 8.57 -18.10 -19.98
N ILE A 269 8.77 -16.88 -20.48
CA ILE A 269 7.73 -15.87 -20.71
C ILE A 269 7.54 -15.68 -22.22
N GLU A 270 6.28 -15.68 -22.66
CA GLU A 270 5.88 -15.30 -24.02
C GLU A 270 5.40 -13.85 -24.05
N PHE A 271 5.59 -13.17 -25.19
CA PHE A 271 5.03 -11.83 -25.45
C PHE A 271 4.32 -11.79 -26.81
N ALA A 272 3.00 -11.59 -26.79
CA ALA A 272 2.15 -11.47 -27.97
C ALA A 272 0.85 -10.70 -27.65
N ALA A 273 0.07 -10.38 -28.69
CA ALA A 273 -1.30 -9.88 -28.55
C ALA A 273 -2.31 -11.05 -28.56
N GLY A 274 -3.52 -10.82 -28.05
CA GLY A 274 -4.61 -11.80 -28.03
C GLY A 274 -4.67 -12.70 -26.79
N PHE A 275 -3.66 -12.68 -25.91
CA PHE A 275 -3.69 -13.43 -24.65
C PHE A 275 -4.90 -12.98 -23.79
N ASP A 276 -5.61 -13.97 -23.23
CA ASP A 276 -6.83 -13.79 -22.44
C ASP A 276 -7.92 -12.90 -23.11
N ASN A 277 -7.96 -12.86 -24.45
CA ASN A 277 -8.84 -12.02 -25.28
C ASN A 277 -8.52 -10.51 -25.26
N ARG A 278 -7.32 -10.13 -24.85
CA ARG A 278 -6.83 -8.75 -24.82
C ARG A 278 -6.36 -8.29 -26.20
N ARG A 279 -6.39 -6.97 -26.45
CA ARG A 279 -6.04 -6.39 -27.77
C ARG A 279 -4.59 -5.96 -27.84
N GLU A 280 -4.09 -5.46 -26.71
CA GLU A 280 -2.72 -5.09 -26.46
C GLU A 280 -1.77 -6.30 -26.54
N THR A 281 -0.49 -6.03 -26.79
CA THR A 281 0.56 -7.01 -26.50
C THR A 281 0.77 -7.14 -25.00
N SER A 282 0.97 -8.37 -24.53
CA SER A 282 1.14 -8.67 -23.11
C SER A 282 2.05 -9.87 -22.88
N PHE A 283 2.57 -9.96 -21.65
CA PHE A 283 3.44 -11.03 -21.17
C PHE A 283 2.61 -12.11 -20.50
N GLN A 284 2.94 -13.39 -20.70
CA GLN A 284 2.39 -14.51 -19.92
C GLN A 284 3.45 -15.59 -19.65
N PRO A 285 3.32 -16.43 -18.61
CA PRO A 285 4.10 -17.65 -18.51
C PRO A 285 3.71 -18.62 -19.64
N LYS A 286 4.71 -19.25 -20.26
CA LYS A 286 4.51 -20.23 -21.34
C LYS A 286 3.89 -21.52 -20.82
N ASP A 287 4.50 -22.11 -19.79
CA ASP A 287 3.92 -23.24 -19.07
C ASP A 287 2.96 -22.74 -17.98
N LYS A 288 1.68 -22.64 -18.31
CA LYS A 288 0.61 -22.29 -17.36
C LYS A 288 0.22 -23.44 -16.41
N ALA A 289 0.76 -24.65 -16.57
CA ALA A 289 0.57 -25.75 -15.62
C ALA A 289 1.54 -25.60 -14.44
N SER A 290 2.83 -25.34 -14.71
CA SER A 290 3.80 -24.93 -13.69
C SER A 290 3.46 -23.55 -13.10
N PHE A 291 3.23 -22.57 -13.97
CA PHE A 291 3.10 -21.16 -13.62
C PHE A 291 1.71 -20.62 -13.98
N ASN A 292 0.69 -21.05 -13.24
CA ASN A 292 -0.69 -20.62 -13.47
C ASN A 292 -0.91 -19.14 -13.13
N HIS A 293 -0.74 -18.27 -14.14
CA HIS A 293 -1.02 -16.85 -14.06
C HIS A 293 -1.60 -16.34 -15.41
N GLY A 294 -2.46 -15.32 -15.33
CA GLY A 294 -2.96 -14.61 -16.52
C GLY A 294 -1.88 -13.73 -17.17
N SER A 295 -2.21 -13.15 -18.32
CA SER A 295 -1.36 -12.19 -19.00
C SER A 295 -1.34 -10.83 -18.30
N ALA A 296 -0.23 -10.09 -18.41
CA ALA A 296 -0.08 -8.75 -17.87
C ALA A 296 0.66 -7.83 -18.85
N GLN A 297 0.33 -6.54 -18.85
CA GLN A 297 1.02 -5.54 -19.68
C GLN A 297 2.35 -5.06 -19.06
N ASN A 298 2.59 -5.39 -17.79
CA ASN A 298 3.81 -5.10 -17.05
C ASN A 298 4.47 -6.44 -16.69
N ILE A 299 5.68 -6.68 -17.22
CA ILE A 299 6.39 -7.95 -17.03
C ILE A 299 6.70 -8.23 -15.55
N ASN A 300 6.85 -7.20 -14.73
CA ASN A 300 7.14 -7.30 -13.28
C ASN A 300 5.97 -7.89 -12.46
N ILE A 301 4.81 -8.11 -13.09
CA ILE A 301 3.72 -8.91 -12.51
C ILE A 301 3.97 -10.40 -12.77
N ILE A 302 4.36 -10.76 -14.00
CA ILE A 302 4.59 -12.14 -14.44
C ILE A 302 5.86 -12.72 -13.81
N THR A 303 6.97 -11.99 -13.83
CA THR A 303 8.25 -12.47 -13.28
C THR A 303 8.17 -12.73 -11.78
N ARG A 304 7.52 -11.82 -11.03
CA ARG A 304 7.25 -12.04 -9.60
C ARG A 304 6.35 -13.26 -9.38
N ALA A 305 5.23 -13.39 -10.12
CA ALA A 305 4.34 -14.55 -9.98
C ALA A 305 5.06 -15.88 -10.27
N ILE A 306 5.98 -15.92 -11.24
CA ILE A 306 6.82 -17.08 -11.53
C ILE A 306 7.78 -17.38 -10.39
N CYS A 307 8.53 -16.39 -9.88
CA CYS A 307 9.47 -16.62 -8.77
C CYS A 307 8.74 -16.97 -7.46
N ASP A 308 7.59 -16.36 -7.18
CA ASP A 308 6.72 -16.72 -6.06
C ASP A 308 6.24 -18.18 -6.17
N GLN A 309 5.88 -18.63 -7.37
CA GLN A 309 5.44 -20.01 -7.63
C GLN A 309 6.60 -21.02 -7.46
N LEU A 310 7.82 -20.68 -7.89
CA LEU A 310 9.03 -21.49 -7.65
C LEU A 310 9.28 -21.71 -6.15
N VAL A 311 9.07 -20.67 -5.33
CA VAL A 311 9.22 -20.73 -3.86
C VAL A 311 8.10 -21.54 -3.21
N ASN A 312 6.84 -21.24 -3.54
CA ASN A 312 5.69 -21.71 -2.75
C ASN A 312 5.10 -23.05 -3.22
N THR A 313 5.19 -23.37 -4.52
CA THR A 313 4.54 -24.54 -5.11
C THR A 313 5.56 -25.54 -5.65
N CYS A 314 6.51 -25.07 -6.46
CA CYS A 314 7.44 -25.94 -7.19
C CYS A 314 8.49 -26.61 -6.29
N LYS A 315 8.74 -26.04 -5.09
CA LYS A 315 9.81 -26.43 -4.15
C LYS A 315 11.22 -26.31 -4.74
N ALA A 316 11.44 -25.31 -5.59
CA ALA A 316 12.73 -25.05 -6.22
C ALA A 316 13.87 -24.88 -5.20
N ASN A 317 15.09 -25.24 -5.57
CA ASN A 317 16.28 -25.06 -4.73
C ASN A 317 16.69 -23.58 -4.64
N GLN A 318 17.75 -23.26 -3.88
CA GLN A 318 18.15 -21.86 -3.70
C GLN A 318 18.75 -21.26 -4.98
N ALA A 319 19.59 -22.00 -5.70
CA ALA A 319 20.18 -21.54 -6.96
C ALA A 319 19.11 -21.16 -8.01
N ALA A 320 18.02 -21.92 -8.11
CA ALA A 320 16.88 -21.60 -8.98
C ALA A 320 16.12 -20.32 -8.55
N LYS A 321 16.06 -20.02 -7.25
CA LYS A 321 15.46 -18.78 -6.73
C LYS A 321 16.35 -17.57 -7.00
N ASP A 322 17.66 -17.71 -6.79
CA ASP A 322 18.65 -16.66 -7.05
C ASP A 322 18.75 -16.36 -8.55
N LEU A 323 18.65 -17.40 -9.40
CA LEU A 323 18.54 -17.27 -10.85
C LEU A 323 17.23 -16.60 -11.28
N CYS A 324 16.10 -16.89 -10.61
CA CYS A 324 14.83 -16.22 -10.89
C CYS A 324 14.86 -14.73 -10.47
N ALA A 325 15.49 -14.39 -9.35
CA ALA A 325 15.73 -12.99 -8.97
C ALA A 325 16.61 -12.27 -10.01
N THR A 326 17.66 -12.94 -10.50
CA THR A 326 18.50 -12.43 -11.61
C THR A 326 17.70 -12.20 -12.88
N ALA A 327 16.80 -13.12 -13.23
CA ALA A 327 15.92 -12.99 -14.40
C ALA A 327 14.89 -11.86 -14.25
N LEU A 328 14.31 -11.69 -13.06
CA LEU A 328 13.40 -10.58 -12.73
C LEU A 328 14.11 -9.22 -12.87
N GLN A 329 15.37 -9.13 -12.46
CA GLN A 329 16.19 -7.93 -12.63
C GLN A 329 16.48 -7.68 -14.12
N ALA A 330 16.96 -8.69 -14.86
CA ALA A 330 17.22 -8.58 -16.30
C ALA A 330 15.98 -8.16 -17.12
N ALA A 331 14.80 -8.67 -16.75
CA ALA A 331 13.51 -8.25 -17.32
C ALA A 331 13.16 -6.78 -17.01
N SER A 332 13.52 -6.30 -15.83
CA SER A 332 13.23 -4.93 -15.37
C SER A 332 14.16 -3.89 -16.01
N ASP A 333 15.44 -4.23 -16.20
CA ASP A 333 16.45 -3.35 -16.81
C ASP A 333 16.37 -3.29 -18.34
N ALA A 334 15.73 -4.28 -18.96
CA ALA A 334 15.54 -4.36 -20.40
C ALA A 334 14.65 -3.20 -20.92
N THR A 335 15.19 -2.45 -21.88
CA THR A 335 14.53 -1.29 -22.49
C THR A 335 14.39 -1.47 -24.02
N PRO A 336 13.33 -0.93 -24.66
CA PRO A 336 12.23 -0.16 -24.07
C PRO A 336 11.26 -1.01 -23.23
N ALA A 337 10.69 -0.41 -22.19
CA ALA A 337 9.68 -1.07 -21.35
C ALA A 337 8.36 -1.32 -22.11
N LYS A 338 7.59 -2.32 -21.67
CA LYS A 338 6.40 -2.89 -22.34
C LYS A 338 6.67 -3.50 -23.72
N THR A 339 7.89 -3.95 -23.99
CA THR A 339 8.25 -4.64 -25.25
C THR A 339 8.72 -6.06 -25.02
N GLY A 340 8.66 -6.90 -26.05
CA GLY A 340 9.11 -8.28 -26.00
C GLY A 340 10.59 -8.45 -25.65
N GLY A 341 11.43 -7.42 -25.81
CA GLY A 341 12.82 -7.44 -25.35
C GLY A 341 12.98 -7.68 -23.84
N GLN A 342 11.95 -7.37 -23.04
CA GLN A 342 11.93 -7.72 -21.62
C GLN A 342 11.71 -9.22 -21.38
N ALA A 343 10.91 -9.88 -22.23
CA ALA A 343 10.74 -11.34 -22.19
C ALA A 343 12.01 -12.04 -22.67
N ASP A 344 12.64 -11.55 -23.75
CA ASP A 344 13.91 -12.06 -24.25
C ASP A 344 15.00 -11.98 -23.17
N ALA A 345 15.07 -10.86 -22.43
CA ALA A 345 16.02 -10.68 -21.32
C ALA A 345 15.75 -11.64 -20.14
N PHE A 346 14.48 -11.90 -19.78
CA PHE A 346 14.11 -12.90 -18.78
C PHE A 346 14.53 -14.31 -19.22
N ASN A 347 14.07 -14.74 -20.39
CA ASN A 347 14.29 -16.07 -20.96
C ASN A 347 15.79 -16.37 -21.11
N LYS A 348 16.58 -15.37 -21.52
CA LYS A 348 18.04 -15.48 -21.70
C LYS A 348 18.78 -15.81 -20.40
N VAL A 349 18.28 -15.45 -19.22
CA VAL A 349 18.89 -15.84 -17.93
C VAL A 349 18.74 -17.34 -17.66
N PHE A 350 17.69 -17.97 -18.19
CA PHE A 350 17.49 -19.43 -18.15
C PHE A 350 18.11 -20.15 -19.37
N GLY A 351 18.96 -19.47 -20.14
CA GLY A 351 19.58 -20.01 -21.36
C GLY A 351 18.64 -20.10 -22.57
N ILE A 352 17.38 -19.68 -22.44
CA ILE A 352 16.37 -19.76 -23.49
C ILE A 352 16.50 -18.53 -24.42
N THR A 353 16.89 -18.77 -25.67
CA THR A 353 16.97 -17.70 -26.68
C THR A 353 15.60 -17.49 -27.32
N THR A 354 15.07 -16.27 -27.19
CA THR A 354 13.82 -15.80 -27.81
C THR A 354 14.07 -14.48 -28.55
N ASN A 355 13.09 -14.04 -29.36
CA ASN A 355 13.23 -12.88 -30.26
C ASN A 355 11.94 -12.04 -30.30
N PHE A 356 11.27 -11.94 -29.15
CA PHE A 356 10.05 -11.16 -28.98
C PHE A 356 10.31 -9.64 -29.14
N ALA A 357 11.54 -9.16 -29.07
CA ALA A 357 11.93 -7.79 -29.39
C ALA A 357 11.50 -7.34 -30.82
N GLN A 358 11.27 -8.26 -31.76
CA GLN A 358 10.74 -7.97 -33.10
C GLN A 358 9.20 -7.81 -33.14
N VAL A 359 8.49 -8.26 -32.10
CA VAL A 359 7.03 -8.16 -32.00
C VAL A 359 6.64 -6.71 -31.78
N GLN A 360 5.83 -6.17 -32.69
CA GLN A 360 5.30 -4.81 -32.59
C GLN A 360 4.46 -4.67 -31.31
N PRO A 361 4.80 -3.76 -30.38
CA PRO A 361 3.98 -3.51 -29.21
C PRO A 361 2.64 -2.89 -29.62
N ILE A 362 1.55 -3.34 -29.01
CA ILE A 362 0.17 -2.90 -29.30
C ILE A 362 -0.49 -2.40 -28.01
N ASP A 363 -1.23 -1.30 -28.09
CA ASP A 363 -2.00 -0.72 -26.99
C ASP A 363 -3.39 -1.35 -26.78
N ASP A 364 -4.04 -0.97 -25.69
CA ASP A 364 -5.38 -1.39 -25.26
C ASP A 364 -6.48 -1.13 -26.31
N GLN A 365 -6.22 -0.24 -27.29
CA GLN A 365 -7.13 0.09 -28.38
C GLN A 365 -6.88 -0.77 -29.65
N GLY A 366 -5.80 -1.54 -29.69
CA GLY A 366 -5.37 -2.35 -30.83
C GLY A 366 -4.45 -1.62 -31.80
N ARG A 367 -3.74 -0.57 -31.37
CA ARG A 367 -2.86 0.26 -32.20
C ARG A 367 -1.39 0.00 -31.86
N ALA A 368 -0.52 0.00 -32.87
CA ALA A 368 0.92 -0.12 -32.63
C ALA A 368 1.48 1.08 -31.85
N VAL A 369 2.41 0.84 -30.93
CA VAL A 369 3.07 1.88 -30.12
C VAL A 369 4.60 1.73 -30.12
N GLY A 370 5.30 2.87 -30.17
CA GLY A 370 6.74 2.93 -30.40
C GLY A 370 7.11 2.89 -31.89
N ALA A 371 8.41 2.84 -32.17
CA ALA A 371 8.92 2.63 -33.52
C ALA A 371 9.16 1.13 -33.77
N ALA A 372 8.77 0.65 -34.95
CA ALA A 372 9.07 -0.72 -35.38
C ALA A 372 10.59 -0.95 -35.46
N PRO A 373 11.14 -2.05 -34.90
CA PRO A 373 12.50 -2.47 -35.21
C PRO A 373 12.65 -2.70 -36.71
N ALA A 374 13.71 -2.14 -37.30
CA ALA A 374 14.01 -2.37 -38.71
C ALA A 374 14.43 -3.83 -38.92
N SER A 375 13.65 -4.59 -39.70
CA SER A 375 13.85 -6.03 -39.91
C SER A 375 15.07 -6.32 -40.80
N THR A 376 16.28 -6.26 -40.23
CA THR A 376 17.53 -6.64 -40.90
C THR A 376 17.65 -8.17 -40.99
N ALA A 377 16.94 -8.77 -41.95
CA ALA A 377 17.03 -10.19 -42.24
C ALA A 377 18.34 -10.54 -42.97
N THR A 378 19.27 -11.19 -42.27
CA THR A 378 20.38 -11.97 -42.86
C THR A 378 20.69 -13.16 -41.96
N ALA A 379 21.19 -14.25 -42.55
CA ALA A 379 21.24 -15.56 -41.92
C ALA A 379 22.55 -15.88 -41.17
N SER A 380 22.55 -17.06 -40.54
CA SER A 380 23.67 -17.84 -39.98
C SER A 380 24.97 -17.73 -40.80
N ASP A 381 26.17 -17.85 -40.23
CA ASP A 381 26.63 -19.09 -39.60
C ASP A 381 27.73 -18.90 -38.51
N SER A 382 28.18 -20.02 -37.93
CA SER A 382 29.14 -20.11 -36.81
C SER A 382 30.59 -20.34 -37.28
N THR A 383 31.58 -19.97 -36.45
CA THR A 383 32.59 -20.90 -35.84
C THR A 383 33.91 -20.22 -35.42
N ALA A 384 34.60 -20.89 -34.49
CA ALA A 384 36.05 -20.87 -34.23
C ALA A 384 36.68 -19.63 -33.55
N ALA A 385 37.86 -19.87 -32.95
CA ALA A 385 38.59 -18.94 -32.09
C ALA A 385 40.11 -19.17 -32.22
N SER A 386 40.92 -18.26 -31.64
CA SER A 386 42.39 -18.35 -31.48
C SER A 386 43.22 -18.22 -32.78
N SER A 387 44.44 -17.66 -32.81
CA SER A 387 45.37 -17.27 -31.73
C SER A 387 46.45 -16.22 -32.15
N THR A 388 47.09 -15.61 -31.14
CA THR A 388 48.53 -15.21 -31.05
C THR A 388 49.18 -14.11 -31.91
N ALA A 389 50.01 -13.31 -31.20
CA ALA A 389 51.20 -12.53 -31.61
C ALA A 389 50.98 -11.25 -32.47
N ALA A 390 51.55 -10.06 -32.19
CA ALA A 390 52.87 -9.64 -31.65
C ALA A 390 54.00 -9.73 -32.71
N SER A 391 54.82 -8.71 -33.00
CA SER A 391 54.98 -7.36 -32.42
C SER A 391 55.76 -6.40 -33.34
N THR A 392 55.81 -5.10 -32.99
CA THR A 392 56.89 -4.11 -33.33
C THR A 392 57.07 -3.67 -34.80
N ALA A 393 57.56 -2.45 -35.14
CA ALA A 393 57.95 -1.27 -34.34
C ALA A 393 58.10 0.02 -35.20
N THR A 394 58.06 1.20 -34.54
CA THR A 394 58.89 2.42 -34.79
C THR A 394 58.88 3.13 -36.15
N THR A 395 58.84 4.46 -36.30
CA THR A 395 58.31 5.67 -35.60
C THR A 395 58.16 6.75 -36.72
N THR A 396 57.91 8.06 -36.61
CA THR A 396 57.81 9.11 -35.56
C THR A 396 56.93 10.24 -36.19
N ALA A 397 56.37 11.27 -35.55
CA ALA A 397 56.47 11.85 -34.20
C ALA A 397 55.03 12.32 -33.76
N ASN A 398 54.74 13.25 -32.84
CA ASN A 398 55.53 14.22 -32.06
C ASN A 398 54.94 14.36 -30.64
N LEU A 399 55.77 14.74 -29.67
CA LEU A 399 55.41 14.92 -28.24
C LEU A 399 55.30 16.44 -27.88
N PRO A 400 54.85 16.84 -26.67
CA PRO A 400 54.64 16.05 -25.44
C PRO A 400 53.23 16.09 -24.83
N ALA A 401 53.03 15.28 -23.80
CA ALA A 401 51.81 15.25 -23.00
C ALA A 401 51.82 16.30 -21.86
N ALA A 402 50.65 16.82 -21.55
CA ALA A 402 50.32 17.39 -20.25
C ALA A 402 48.84 17.14 -19.95
N THR A 403 48.52 16.72 -18.72
CA THR A 403 47.15 16.78 -18.18
C THR A 403 46.89 18.16 -17.58
N PRO A 404 45.78 18.81 -17.95
CA PRO A 404 45.03 19.69 -17.06
C PRO A 404 43.73 18.95 -16.66
N VAL A 405 43.57 18.49 -15.42
CA VAL A 405 43.28 19.26 -14.19
C VAL A 405 41.77 19.55 -14.05
N ALA A 406 41.18 18.99 -12.99
CA ALA A 406 39.81 19.26 -12.57
C ALA A 406 39.67 20.71 -12.08
N GLY A 407 38.48 21.31 -12.27
CA GLY A 407 38.36 22.77 -12.35
C GLY A 407 37.09 23.41 -11.78
N THR A 408 36.37 22.77 -10.86
CA THR A 408 35.61 23.53 -9.85
C THR A 408 35.69 22.80 -8.52
N ALA A 409 36.14 23.49 -7.46
CA ALA A 409 36.28 22.90 -6.14
C ALA A 409 34.92 22.85 -5.43
N GLY A 410 34.12 21.83 -5.77
CA GLY A 410 32.79 21.58 -5.19
C GLY A 410 32.45 20.10 -5.08
N ASP A 411 32.66 19.32 -6.13
CA ASP A 411 32.24 17.90 -6.22
C ASP A 411 32.77 17.01 -5.09
N ALA A 412 33.95 17.32 -4.55
CA ALA A 412 34.52 16.57 -3.42
C ALA A 412 33.68 16.65 -2.11
N ALA A 413 32.76 17.62 -2.00
CA ALA A 413 31.86 17.77 -0.86
C ALA A 413 30.49 17.10 -1.07
N ILE A 414 30.03 16.96 -2.33
CA ILE A 414 28.71 16.40 -2.67
C ILE A 414 28.76 14.98 -3.25
N GLY A 415 29.92 14.52 -3.74
CA GLY A 415 30.15 13.17 -4.25
C GLY A 415 29.99 13.04 -5.78
N ASN A 416 30.41 11.90 -6.31
CA ASN A 416 30.37 11.60 -7.74
C ASN A 416 29.04 10.92 -8.12
N PHE A 417 28.27 11.55 -9.02
CA PHE A 417 26.98 11.07 -9.53
C PHE A 417 27.10 10.04 -10.68
N GLY A 418 28.32 9.66 -11.06
CA GLY A 418 28.61 8.62 -12.04
C GLY A 418 28.28 9.06 -13.46
N LYS A 419 27.31 8.39 -14.10
CA LYS A 419 26.86 8.69 -15.48
C LYS A 419 25.67 9.65 -15.56
N CYS A 420 25.19 10.13 -14.42
CA CYS A 420 24.05 11.05 -14.31
C CYS A 420 24.50 12.47 -13.95
N SER A 421 23.64 13.46 -14.21
CA SER A 421 23.82 14.82 -13.73
C SER A 421 23.79 14.91 -12.20
N VAL A 422 24.27 16.02 -11.67
CA VAL A 422 23.88 16.47 -10.33
C VAL A 422 22.34 16.59 -10.29
N PRO A 423 21.66 16.10 -9.24
CA PRO A 423 20.21 16.26 -9.11
C PRO A 423 19.75 17.72 -9.01
N GLU A 424 18.68 18.05 -9.73
CA GLU A 424 17.95 19.32 -9.59
C GLU A 424 16.45 19.06 -9.82
N ILE A 425 15.60 19.65 -8.96
CA ILE A 425 14.13 19.56 -9.03
C ILE A 425 13.56 20.93 -9.38
N GLU A 426 12.63 20.96 -10.32
CA GLU A 426 11.83 22.13 -10.68
C GLU A 426 10.45 22.09 -9.99
N PHE A 427 9.87 23.26 -9.68
CA PHE A 427 8.51 23.38 -9.19
C PHE A 427 7.74 24.48 -9.95
N ALA A 428 6.70 24.09 -10.68
CA ALA A 428 5.86 25.00 -11.47
C ALA A 428 4.48 24.40 -11.76
N VAL A 429 3.59 25.21 -12.35
CA VAL A 429 2.34 24.74 -12.98
C VAL A 429 2.61 24.20 -14.40
N GLY A 430 1.70 23.39 -14.94
CA GLY A 430 1.71 23.01 -16.36
C GLY A 430 2.55 21.78 -16.73
N PHE A 431 3.41 21.27 -15.84
CA PHE A 431 4.13 20.00 -16.07
C PHE A 431 3.13 18.87 -16.34
N ASP A 432 3.42 18.05 -17.36
CA ASP A 432 2.54 16.98 -17.87
C ASP A 432 1.07 17.39 -18.12
N ASN A 433 0.82 18.65 -18.46
CA ASN A 433 -0.50 19.27 -18.70
C ASN A 433 -1.38 19.41 -17.43
N ARG A 434 -0.76 19.46 -16.25
CA ARG A 434 -1.43 19.61 -14.95
C ARG A 434 -1.76 21.07 -14.63
N LYS A 435 -2.78 21.29 -13.81
CA LYS A 435 -3.28 22.65 -13.47
C LYS A 435 -2.69 23.17 -12.17
N GLU A 436 -2.46 22.24 -11.25
CA GLU A 436 -1.76 22.45 -9.99
C GLU A 436 -0.26 22.75 -10.20
N THR A 437 0.39 23.28 -9.16
CA THR A 437 1.85 23.24 -9.08
C THR A 437 2.33 21.83 -8.76
N SER A 438 3.44 21.41 -9.38
CA SER A 438 4.03 20.09 -9.18
C SER A 438 5.55 20.11 -9.31
N PHE A 439 6.19 19.07 -8.77
CA PHE A 439 7.63 18.86 -8.77
C PHE A 439 8.03 17.92 -9.91
N GLN A 440 9.15 18.16 -10.59
CA GLN A 440 9.75 17.20 -11.54
C GLN A 440 11.29 17.25 -11.50
N PRO A 441 12.00 16.18 -11.93
CA PRO A 441 13.43 16.27 -12.22
C PRO A 441 13.67 17.18 -13.42
N LYS A 442 14.69 18.03 -13.34
CA LYS A 442 15.09 18.95 -14.43
C LYS A 442 15.75 18.21 -15.59
N ASP A 443 16.77 17.40 -15.29
CA ASP A 443 17.36 16.51 -16.28
C ASP A 443 16.59 15.19 -16.38
N LYS A 444 15.66 15.12 -17.34
CA LYS A 444 14.91 13.90 -17.64
C LYS A 444 15.69 12.86 -18.45
N ALA A 445 16.93 13.13 -18.87
CA ALA A 445 17.82 12.11 -19.43
C ALA A 445 18.48 11.27 -18.32
N SER A 446 18.99 11.91 -17.26
CA SER A 446 19.47 11.21 -16.05
C SER A 446 18.33 10.66 -15.21
N PHE A 447 17.24 11.43 -15.05
CA PHE A 447 16.14 11.15 -14.13
C PHE A 447 14.79 11.18 -14.85
N ASN A 448 14.54 10.17 -15.69
CA ASN A 448 13.32 10.09 -16.51
C ASN A 448 12.07 9.79 -15.66
N HIS A 449 11.46 10.83 -15.09
CA HIS A 449 10.22 10.75 -14.34
C HIS A 449 9.23 11.87 -14.73
N GLY A 450 7.94 11.58 -14.56
CA GLY A 450 6.89 12.59 -14.64
C GLY A 450 6.91 13.55 -13.45
N SER A 451 5.94 14.46 -13.43
CA SER A 451 5.70 15.38 -12.33
C SER A 451 4.88 14.74 -11.20
N ALA A 452 5.10 15.17 -9.97
CA ALA A 452 4.35 14.72 -8.79
C ALA A 452 3.87 15.91 -7.95
N GLN A 453 2.71 15.76 -7.30
CA GLN A 453 2.23 16.74 -6.32
C GLN A 453 2.97 16.63 -4.98
N ASN A 454 3.47 15.44 -4.65
CA ASN A 454 4.31 15.22 -3.49
C ASN A 454 5.78 15.08 -3.93
N ILE A 455 6.65 15.92 -3.40
CA ILE A 455 8.09 15.92 -3.70
C ILE A 455 8.77 14.60 -3.30
N ASP A 456 8.25 13.88 -2.28
CA ASP A 456 8.76 12.58 -1.84
C ASP A 456 8.91 11.58 -3.01
N ILE A 457 7.99 11.62 -3.98
CA ILE A 457 7.99 10.71 -5.13
C ILE A 457 9.18 11.02 -6.05
N ILE A 458 9.47 12.31 -6.26
CA ILE A 458 10.57 12.77 -7.13
C ILE A 458 11.92 12.54 -6.46
N THR A 459 12.06 12.88 -5.18
CA THR A 459 13.33 12.78 -4.46
C THR A 459 13.73 11.34 -4.20
N GLN A 460 12.77 10.47 -3.85
CA GLN A 460 13.00 9.03 -3.73
C GLN A 460 13.42 8.43 -5.09
N PHE A 461 12.69 8.71 -6.17
CA PHE A 461 13.04 8.24 -7.52
C PHE A 461 14.45 8.68 -7.93
N ILE A 462 14.83 9.94 -7.68
CA ILE A 462 16.16 10.45 -7.99
C ILE A 462 17.24 9.70 -7.22
N CYS A 463 17.11 9.53 -5.90
CA CYS A 463 18.13 8.84 -5.10
C CYS A 463 18.20 7.33 -5.37
N ASP A 464 17.08 6.70 -5.73
CA ASP A 464 17.05 5.31 -6.21
C ASP A 464 17.71 5.19 -7.60
N THR A 465 17.51 6.16 -8.49
CA THR A 465 18.16 6.22 -9.80
C THR A 465 19.68 6.41 -9.65
N LEU A 466 20.13 7.27 -8.74
CA LEU A 466 21.56 7.39 -8.36
C LEU A 466 22.15 6.06 -7.88
N THR A 467 21.37 5.30 -7.12
CA THR A 467 21.79 4.03 -6.53
C THR A 467 21.87 2.90 -7.55
N ASN A 468 20.83 2.75 -8.37
CA ASN A 468 20.60 1.59 -9.22
C ASN A 468 21.10 1.78 -10.66
N SER A 469 20.98 2.99 -11.21
CA SER A 469 21.27 3.28 -12.62
C SER A 469 22.53 4.11 -12.84
N CYS A 470 22.77 5.13 -12.02
CA CYS A 470 23.82 6.12 -12.31
C CYS A 470 25.24 5.65 -12.01
N ALA A 471 25.40 4.58 -11.20
CA ALA A 471 26.68 4.18 -10.60
C ALA A 471 27.32 5.31 -9.75
N ALA A 472 26.50 6.07 -9.03
CA ALA A 472 26.98 7.10 -8.11
C ALA A 472 27.76 6.49 -6.93
N ASP A 473 28.65 7.27 -6.33
CA ASP A 473 29.44 6.85 -5.16
C ASP A 473 28.65 6.93 -3.83
N ALA A 474 29.31 6.54 -2.73
CA ALA A 474 28.68 6.56 -1.40
C ALA A 474 28.39 7.98 -0.89
N THR A 475 29.22 8.96 -1.25
CA THR A 475 29.04 10.37 -0.87
C THR A 475 27.83 10.96 -1.59
N ALA A 476 27.70 10.76 -2.90
CA ALA A 476 26.57 11.20 -3.70
C ALA A 476 25.22 10.65 -3.18
N LYS A 477 25.21 9.39 -2.73
CA LYS A 477 24.03 8.76 -2.11
C LYS A 477 23.71 9.37 -0.73
N ALA A 478 24.72 9.63 0.09
CA ALA A 478 24.56 10.31 1.37
C ALA A 478 24.06 11.76 1.19
N THR A 479 24.59 12.50 0.23
CA THR A 479 24.13 13.84 -0.16
C THR A 479 22.67 13.81 -0.62
N CYS A 480 22.26 12.82 -1.41
CA CYS A 480 20.87 12.68 -1.85
C CYS A 480 19.91 12.35 -0.69
N ALA A 481 20.33 11.53 0.28
CA ALA A 481 19.56 11.30 1.51
C ALA A 481 19.45 12.57 2.38
N SER A 482 20.51 13.38 2.44
CA SER A 482 20.50 14.71 3.08
C SER A 482 19.54 15.68 2.35
N ALA A 483 19.49 15.64 1.03
CA ALA A 483 18.59 16.46 0.22
C ALA A 483 17.11 16.04 0.39
N ILE A 484 16.81 14.74 0.47
CA ILE A 484 15.48 14.25 0.90
C ILE A 484 15.11 14.86 2.27
N THR A 485 16.04 14.82 3.22
CA THR A 485 15.82 15.32 4.59
C THR A 485 15.55 16.83 4.60
N ALA A 486 16.32 17.61 3.85
CA ALA A 486 16.11 19.05 3.70
C ALA A 486 14.76 19.37 3.05
N SER A 487 14.39 18.66 1.97
CA SER A 487 13.10 18.83 1.28
C SER A 487 11.88 18.61 2.19
N LYS A 488 12.01 17.77 3.22
CA LYS A 488 10.98 17.46 4.22
C LYS A 488 10.90 18.47 5.37
N ALA A 489 11.92 19.29 5.56
CA ALA A 489 11.92 20.35 6.58
C ALA A 489 11.25 21.65 6.11
N ALA A 490 11.12 21.84 4.79
CA ALA A 490 10.43 22.98 4.19
C ALA A 490 8.90 22.78 4.14
N THR A 491 8.15 23.88 3.96
CA THR A 491 6.67 23.88 3.96
C THR A 491 6.09 22.93 2.90
N LYS A 492 5.33 21.93 3.35
CA LYS A 492 4.77 20.89 2.48
C LYS A 492 3.88 21.48 1.39
N GLY A 493 4.14 21.08 0.14
CA GLY A 493 3.41 21.52 -1.05
C GLY A 493 3.90 22.83 -1.66
N SER A 494 4.93 23.48 -1.10
CA SER A 494 5.53 24.70 -1.66
C SER A 494 6.81 24.41 -2.45
N GLY A 495 7.18 25.34 -3.33
CA GLY A 495 8.46 25.28 -4.04
C GLY A 495 9.67 25.35 -3.12
N GLY A 496 9.52 25.84 -1.88
CA GLY A 496 10.57 25.79 -0.86
C GLY A 496 11.08 24.37 -0.56
N GLN A 497 10.29 23.32 -0.85
CA GLN A 497 10.78 21.94 -0.78
C GLN A 497 11.78 21.59 -1.89
N ALA A 498 11.59 22.13 -3.10
CA ALA A 498 12.54 22.00 -4.20
C ALA A 498 13.80 22.83 -3.93
N ASP A 499 13.64 24.06 -3.43
CA ASP A 499 14.78 24.91 -3.04
C ASP A 499 15.63 24.23 -1.95
N ALA A 500 15.01 23.64 -0.93
CA ALA A 500 15.72 22.92 0.12
C ALA A 500 16.40 21.63 -0.38
N PHE A 501 15.86 20.95 -1.40
CA PHE A 501 16.53 19.83 -2.06
C PHE A 501 17.75 20.31 -2.87
N ASN A 502 17.53 21.29 -3.75
CA ASN A 502 18.54 21.84 -4.67
C ASN A 502 19.73 22.46 -3.90
N ALA A 503 19.47 23.14 -2.79
CA ALA A 503 20.50 23.77 -1.96
C ALA A 503 21.52 22.77 -1.39
N VAL A 504 21.15 21.51 -1.14
CA VAL A 504 22.09 20.47 -0.67
C VAL A 504 23.11 20.08 -1.75
N PHE A 505 22.77 20.28 -3.02
CA PHE A 505 23.70 20.13 -4.15
C PHE A 505 24.42 21.43 -4.53
N GLY A 506 24.27 22.49 -3.73
CA GLY A 506 24.83 23.81 -4.01
C GLY A 506 24.06 24.61 -5.09
N ILE A 507 22.86 24.16 -5.48
CA ILE A 507 22.05 24.82 -6.51
C ILE A 507 21.05 25.77 -5.85
N ASN A 508 21.25 27.07 -6.03
CA ASN A 508 20.32 28.09 -5.54
C ASN A 508 19.14 28.29 -6.50
N THR A 509 17.96 27.80 -6.11
CA THR A 509 16.67 28.13 -6.74
C THR A 509 15.81 29.02 -5.82
N ASN A 510 14.70 29.55 -6.34
CA ASN A 510 13.76 30.41 -5.61
C ASN A 510 12.30 30.04 -5.96
N PHE A 511 11.99 28.75 -5.95
CA PHE A 511 10.64 28.24 -6.15
C PHE A 511 9.70 28.57 -4.98
N ASN A 512 10.21 28.94 -3.80
CA ASN A 512 9.42 29.46 -2.70
C ASN A 512 8.70 30.79 -3.03
N ALA A 513 9.14 31.52 -4.05
CA ALA A 513 8.42 32.66 -4.62
C ALA A 513 7.32 32.28 -5.62
N VAL A 514 7.23 30.99 -6.03
CA VAL A 514 6.15 30.48 -6.88
C VAL A 514 4.95 30.17 -5.99
N ALA A 515 3.86 30.91 -6.20
CA ALA A 515 2.59 30.64 -5.56
C ALA A 515 2.13 29.21 -5.88
N ALA A 516 1.93 28.38 -4.86
CA ALA A 516 1.40 27.03 -5.03
C ALA A 516 -0.05 27.09 -5.56
N VAL A 517 -0.42 26.15 -6.43
CA VAL A 517 -1.71 26.12 -7.13
C VAL A 517 -2.37 24.75 -6.96
N ASP A 518 -3.68 24.73 -6.71
CA ASP A 518 -4.47 23.51 -6.54
C ASP A 518 -4.94 22.87 -7.86
N ASN A 519 -5.57 21.69 -7.75
CA ASN A 519 -6.08 20.91 -8.89
C ASN A 519 -7.22 21.62 -9.65
N GLN A 520 -7.73 22.74 -9.13
CA GLN A 520 -8.74 23.59 -9.77
C GLN A 520 -8.11 24.83 -10.43
N GLY A 521 -6.80 25.05 -10.31
CA GLY A 521 -6.09 26.21 -10.86
C GLY A 521 -6.12 27.45 -9.95
N ARG A 522 -6.38 27.29 -8.65
CA ARG A 522 -6.44 28.38 -7.67
C ARG A 522 -5.18 28.43 -6.81
N VAL A 523 -4.69 29.62 -6.50
CA VAL A 523 -3.55 29.80 -5.58
C VAL A 523 -3.92 29.33 -4.17
N VAL A 524 -3.02 28.56 -3.54
CA VAL A 524 -3.17 28.01 -2.20
C VAL A 524 -1.96 28.32 -1.32
N GLY A 525 -2.14 29.16 -0.31
CA GLY A 525 -1.29 29.19 0.88
C GLY A 525 0.10 29.84 0.74
N ALA A 526 0.14 31.17 0.73
CA ALA A 526 1.23 31.93 1.35
C ALA A 526 0.66 33.22 1.96
N ALA A 527 1.11 33.60 3.15
CA ALA A 527 0.90 34.95 3.66
C ALA A 527 1.84 35.90 2.90
N ALA A 528 1.35 37.07 2.48
CA ALA A 528 2.17 38.04 1.78
C ALA A 528 3.27 38.60 2.69
N ALA A 529 4.48 38.73 2.15
CA ALA A 529 5.54 39.57 2.68
C ALA A 529 5.91 40.61 1.61
N ASP A 530 6.17 41.86 2.04
CA ASP A 530 6.52 42.99 1.17
C ASP A 530 7.80 42.71 0.34
N ALA A 531 8.07 43.38 -0.79
CA ALA A 531 7.65 44.71 -1.24
C ALA A 531 7.71 44.80 -2.80
N PRO A 532 7.50 45.96 -3.48
CA PRO A 532 7.07 47.27 -2.97
C PRO A 532 5.86 47.90 -3.71
N GLN A 533 5.15 48.79 -3.02
CA GLN A 533 4.04 49.58 -3.58
C GLN A 533 4.53 50.95 -4.11
N PRO A 534 4.07 51.43 -5.29
CA PRO A 534 4.19 52.84 -5.69
C PRO A 534 3.23 53.76 -4.88
N THR A 535 3.43 55.07 -4.97
CA THR A 535 2.99 56.06 -3.98
C THR A 535 1.73 56.88 -4.34
N ALA A 536 1.24 57.63 -3.32
CA ALA A 536 0.12 58.60 -3.29
C ALA A 536 -1.30 57.99 -3.15
N ASP A 537 -2.22 58.54 -2.36
CA ASP A 537 -2.15 59.76 -1.51
C ASP A 537 -2.92 59.62 -0.15
N GLN A 538 -2.74 60.58 0.77
CA GLN A 538 -3.33 60.65 2.13
C GLN A 538 -4.67 61.45 2.16
N PRO A 539 -5.37 61.70 3.32
CA PRO A 539 -5.07 61.52 4.76
C PRO A 539 -5.96 60.46 5.48
N ALA A 540 -5.54 59.76 6.56
CA ALA A 540 -5.27 60.18 7.95
C ALA A 540 -6.50 60.66 8.77
N GLN A 541 -6.63 60.29 10.07
CA GLN A 541 -7.89 60.48 10.85
C GLN A 541 -8.06 59.68 12.18
N ASN A 542 -7.13 59.79 13.15
CA ASN A 542 -7.35 59.73 14.62
C ASN A 542 -8.09 58.55 15.35
N ASN A 543 -7.30 57.76 16.08
CA ASN A 543 -7.40 57.29 17.50
C ASN A 543 -8.69 57.42 18.38
N ALA A 544 -8.86 56.40 19.24
CA ALA A 544 -9.47 56.37 20.61
C ALA A 544 -10.97 56.08 20.88
N SER A 545 -11.19 55.03 21.69
CA SER A 545 -12.15 54.84 22.81
C SER A 545 -13.60 55.36 22.77
N ASN A 546 -14.57 54.45 23.03
CA ASN A 546 -15.25 54.39 24.36
C ASN A 546 -16.00 53.05 24.63
N ASN A 547 -16.62 52.95 25.80
CA ASN A 547 -17.20 51.76 26.46
C ASN A 547 -18.75 51.82 26.62
N ASN A 548 -19.33 50.74 27.17
CA ASN A 548 -20.71 50.52 27.70
C ASN A 548 -21.84 50.21 26.69
N ASN A 549 -22.38 48.97 26.63
CA ASN A 549 -23.22 48.27 27.64
C ASN A 549 -24.69 48.76 27.70
N ASN A 550 -25.67 47.97 27.20
CA ASN A 550 -26.55 47.10 28.01
C ASN A 550 -27.80 46.57 27.21
N ASN A 551 -28.46 45.55 27.77
CA ASN A 551 -29.80 44.96 27.57
C ASN A 551 -30.87 45.78 26.79
N ASN A 552 -31.90 45.15 26.17
CA ASN A 552 -32.65 44.00 26.71
C ASN A 552 -33.40 43.12 25.67
N ASN A 553 -33.87 41.96 26.14
CA ASN A 553 -34.71 40.97 25.43
C ASN A 553 -36.21 41.35 25.42
N ASP A 554 -36.95 41.10 24.31
CA ASP A 554 -38.16 40.24 24.30
C ASP A 554 -38.77 39.95 22.90
N ASN A 555 -39.65 38.95 22.84
CA ASN A 555 -40.23 38.38 21.61
C ASN A 555 -41.57 39.02 21.17
N ASN A 556 -41.83 39.14 19.86
CA ASN A 556 -42.91 38.38 19.20
C ASN A 556 -43.02 38.52 17.66
N ASN A 557 -43.63 37.50 17.06
CA ASN A 557 -43.83 37.24 15.63
C ASN A 557 -44.86 38.16 14.93
N ALA A 558 -44.51 38.72 13.75
CA ALA A 558 -45.46 39.15 12.71
C ALA A 558 -44.83 39.31 11.31
N ASP A 559 -45.23 38.41 10.39
CA ASP A 559 -45.38 38.49 8.92
C ASP A 559 -44.38 39.23 7.96
N ALA A 560 -44.30 38.68 6.75
CA ALA A 560 -43.40 38.89 5.62
C ALA A 560 -42.98 40.31 5.18
N GLY A 561 -41.74 40.40 4.65
CA GLY A 561 -41.50 41.18 3.41
C GLY A 561 -40.16 41.89 3.21
N THR A 562 -39.14 41.18 2.67
CA THR A 562 -37.86 41.73 2.12
C THR A 562 -36.94 42.49 3.11
N THR A 563 -35.61 42.39 3.08
CA THR A 563 -34.68 41.95 2.01
C THR A 563 -33.60 41.04 2.62
N ALA A 564 -33.24 39.94 1.96
CA ALA A 564 -32.34 38.94 2.56
C ALA A 564 -30.87 39.43 2.60
N SER A 565 -30.34 39.59 3.81
CA SER A 565 -28.89 39.58 4.07
C SER A 565 -28.34 38.15 3.91
N ALA A 566 -27.06 38.03 3.59
CA ALA A 566 -26.37 36.75 3.42
C ALA A 566 -25.92 36.15 4.78
N ASP A 567 -26.85 36.10 5.74
CA ASP A 567 -26.55 35.80 7.13
C ASP A 567 -26.08 34.36 7.32
N ASN A 568 -25.12 34.17 8.23
CA ASN A 568 -24.56 32.86 8.52
C ASN A 568 -25.57 31.99 9.30
N LEU A 569 -26.00 30.90 8.67
CA LEU A 569 -26.91 29.91 9.23
C LEU A 569 -26.24 28.96 10.22
N GLN A 570 -24.90 28.89 10.26
CA GLN A 570 -24.17 28.13 11.28
C GLN A 570 -24.15 28.90 12.60
N GLN A 571 -25.05 28.52 13.51
CA GLN A 571 -25.22 29.13 14.82
C GLN A 571 -24.24 28.61 15.88
N PHE A 572 -23.48 27.54 15.62
CA PHE A 572 -22.47 27.06 16.57
C PHE A 572 -21.25 28.00 16.62
N ASN A 573 -21.09 28.74 17.71
CA ASN A 573 -19.99 29.70 17.90
C ASN A 573 -18.78 29.17 18.69
N GLY A 574 -18.78 27.90 19.12
CA GLY A 574 -17.61 27.33 19.82
C GLY A 574 -16.41 27.22 18.87
N ALA A 575 -15.20 27.51 19.36
CA ALA A 575 -13.97 27.48 18.54
C ALA A 575 -12.76 26.97 19.35
N LEU A 576 -12.64 25.65 19.49
CA LEU A 576 -11.53 25.03 20.22
C LEU A 576 -10.24 25.13 19.39
N GLY A 577 -9.12 25.48 20.02
CA GLY A 577 -7.88 25.79 19.29
C GLY A 577 -7.97 27.01 18.38
N GLY A 578 -8.98 27.89 18.58
CA GLY A 578 -9.29 29.00 17.67
C GLY A 578 -10.01 28.58 16.38
N VAL A 579 -10.34 27.29 16.21
CA VAL A 579 -10.96 26.75 14.99
C VAL A 579 -12.47 26.89 15.05
N ALA A 580 -13.02 27.89 14.38
CA ALA A 580 -14.48 28.09 14.24
C ALA A 580 -15.09 27.20 13.14
N ALA A 581 -16.39 26.95 13.23
CA ALA A 581 -17.14 26.26 12.17
C ALA A 581 -17.30 27.17 10.94
N PRO A 582 -17.04 26.70 9.70
CA PRO A 582 -17.20 27.53 8.51
C PRO A 582 -18.63 28.01 8.32
N THR A 583 -18.82 29.23 7.82
CA THR A 583 -20.14 29.79 7.61
C THR A 583 -20.96 28.98 6.61
N VAL A 584 -22.27 28.97 6.82
CA VAL A 584 -23.27 28.34 5.95
C VAL A 584 -24.23 29.42 5.44
N THR A 585 -24.40 29.54 4.14
CA THR A 585 -25.21 30.60 3.51
C THR A 585 -26.21 29.98 2.53
N ALA A 586 -27.46 30.47 2.51
CA ALA A 586 -28.44 30.04 1.51
C ALA A 586 -28.12 30.64 0.13
N LEU A 587 -28.14 29.82 -0.92
CA LEU A 587 -27.95 30.24 -2.32
C LEU A 587 -29.28 30.50 -3.06
N GLY A 588 -30.42 30.27 -2.39
CA GLY A 588 -31.72 30.13 -3.04
C GLY A 588 -31.97 28.71 -3.57
N GLY A 589 -33.15 28.46 -4.14
CA GLY A 589 -33.50 27.16 -4.73
C GLY A 589 -33.50 25.96 -3.77
N GLY A 590 -33.45 26.17 -2.46
CA GLY A 590 -33.25 25.11 -1.47
C GLY A 590 -31.78 24.66 -1.29
N GLN A 591 -30.83 25.39 -1.85
CA GLN A 591 -29.40 25.08 -1.75
C GLN A 591 -28.68 25.93 -0.70
N PHE A 592 -27.71 25.32 -0.03
CA PHE A 592 -26.94 25.89 1.08
C PHE A 592 -25.44 25.64 0.86
N GLN A 593 -24.65 26.71 0.86
CA GLN A 593 -23.20 26.68 0.63
C GLN A 593 -22.46 26.65 1.97
N VAL A 594 -21.53 25.72 2.15
CA VAL A 594 -20.54 25.76 3.24
C VAL A 594 -19.29 26.47 2.73
N THR A 595 -18.79 27.49 3.41
CA THR A 595 -17.61 28.25 2.97
C THR A 595 -16.40 27.32 2.77
N GLY A 596 -15.82 27.33 1.57
CA GLY A 596 -14.70 26.45 1.19
C GLY A 596 -15.09 24.99 0.91
N ASN A 597 -16.37 24.65 0.73
CA ASN A 597 -16.84 23.29 0.45
C ASN A 597 -17.86 23.26 -0.72
N ALA A 598 -18.61 22.16 -0.85
CA ALA A 598 -19.70 22.03 -1.81
C ALA A 598 -20.98 22.79 -1.36
N ALA A 599 -21.94 22.89 -2.28
CA ALA A 599 -23.33 23.24 -1.97
C ALA A 599 -24.17 21.99 -1.67
N PHE A 600 -25.19 22.13 -0.82
CA PHE A 600 -26.04 21.06 -0.32
C PHE A 600 -27.52 21.40 -0.51
N ASN A 601 -28.34 20.45 -0.95
CA ASN A 601 -29.79 20.62 -1.14
C ASN A 601 -30.60 20.51 0.18
N ASN A 602 -29.93 20.63 1.33
CA ASN A 602 -30.51 20.47 2.66
C ASN A 602 -29.67 21.23 3.70
N LEU A 603 -30.33 22.01 4.57
CA LEU A 603 -29.66 22.87 5.56
C LEU A 603 -28.91 22.06 6.63
N ARG A 604 -29.55 21.05 7.22
CA ARG A 604 -28.93 20.20 8.25
C ARG A 604 -27.66 19.53 7.74
N ASN A 605 -27.65 19.06 6.48
CA ASN A 605 -26.45 18.50 5.85
C ASN A 605 -25.32 19.53 5.69
N ALA A 606 -25.63 20.78 5.33
CA ALA A 606 -24.63 21.86 5.28
C ALA A 606 -24.09 22.22 6.66
N LEU A 607 -24.95 22.27 7.68
CA LEU A 607 -24.58 22.57 9.07
C LEU A 607 -23.71 21.46 9.68
N VAL A 608 -24.10 20.19 9.51
CA VAL A 608 -23.28 19.03 9.90
C VAL A 608 -21.93 19.06 9.17
N ARG A 609 -21.92 19.34 7.86
CA ARG A 609 -20.66 19.44 7.11
C ARG A 609 -19.75 20.57 7.61
N SER A 610 -20.32 21.70 8.02
CA SER A 610 -19.60 22.79 8.67
C SER A 610 -18.95 22.31 10.00
N CYS A 611 -19.68 21.57 10.83
CA CYS A 611 -19.14 20.92 12.04
C CYS A 611 -18.03 19.90 11.72
N ASP A 612 -18.14 19.13 10.63
CA ASP A 612 -17.09 18.19 10.22
C ASP A 612 -15.81 18.92 9.80
N VAL A 613 -15.93 19.99 9.03
CA VAL A 613 -14.77 20.80 8.61
C VAL A 613 -14.11 21.45 9.82
N GLN A 614 -14.89 21.90 10.81
CA GLN A 614 -14.37 22.35 12.11
C GLN A 614 -13.57 21.25 12.81
N ASN A 615 -14.13 20.06 12.95
CA ASN A 615 -13.47 18.98 13.70
C ASN A 615 -12.15 18.58 13.03
N ASN A 616 -12.14 18.45 11.70
CA ASN A 616 -10.91 18.13 10.96
C ASN A 616 -9.83 19.20 11.15
N GLN A 617 -10.19 20.49 11.15
CA GLN A 617 -9.23 21.57 11.41
C GLN A 617 -8.74 21.59 12.87
N CYS A 618 -9.62 21.33 13.85
CA CYS A 618 -9.26 21.23 15.27
C CYS A 618 -8.34 20.04 15.55
N ALA A 619 -8.67 18.87 14.99
CA ALA A 619 -7.84 17.67 15.08
C ALA A 619 -6.48 17.87 14.40
N ASN A 620 -6.43 18.59 13.28
CA ASN A 620 -5.16 18.96 12.64
C ASN A 620 -4.33 19.91 13.51
N ALA A 621 -4.93 20.83 14.27
CA ALA A 621 -4.20 21.68 15.22
C ALA A 621 -3.65 20.88 16.41
N ALA A 622 -4.47 19.98 16.99
CA ALA A 622 -4.06 19.09 18.08
C ALA A 622 -2.91 18.14 17.66
N ASN A 623 -3.00 17.56 16.46
CA ASN A 623 -1.95 16.70 15.91
C ASN A 623 -0.73 17.50 15.39
N GLY A 624 -0.92 18.76 15.01
CA GLY A 624 0.11 19.66 14.46
C GLY A 624 1.04 20.29 15.50
N GLY A 625 0.76 20.11 16.80
CA GLY A 625 1.66 20.50 17.88
C GLY A 625 1.04 21.33 19.01
N ASP A 626 -0.22 21.76 18.89
CA ASP A 626 -0.91 22.44 19.99
C ASP A 626 -1.33 21.45 21.08
N LYS A 627 -0.49 21.33 22.11
CA LYS A 627 -0.71 20.45 23.27
C LYS A 627 -1.75 21.00 24.26
N SER A 628 -2.36 22.16 24.02
CA SER A 628 -3.47 22.66 24.85
C SER A 628 -4.82 22.02 24.51
N ILE A 629 -4.90 21.34 23.37
CA ILE A 629 -6.10 20.70 22.83
C ILE A 629 -5.81 19.24 22.44
N SER A 630 -6.86 18.43 22.34
CA SER A 630 -6.77 17.02 21.92
C SER A 630 -7.89 16.66 20.96
N VAL A 631 -7.64 15.66 20.11
CA VAL A 631 -8.65 15.14 19.16
C VAL A 631 -9.94 14.70 19.88
N GLY A 632 -9.85 14.20 21.11
CA GLY A 632 -11.02 13.87 21.93
C GLY A 632 -11.89 15.09 22.29
N GLN A 633 -11.26 16.23 22.60
CA GLN A 633 -11.98 17.49 22.84
C GLN A 633 -12.54 18.09 21.54
N CYS A 634 -11.84 17.95 20.42
CA CYS A 634 -12.35 18.33 19.09
C CYS A 634 -13.60 17.52 18.72
N ASN A 635 -13.59 16.20 18.92
CA ASN A 635 -14.75 15.33 18.70
C ASN A 635 -15.93 15.70 19.63
N ALA A 636 -15.68 16.08 20.89
CA ALA A 636 -16.71 16.57 21.80
C ALA A 636 -17.32 17.92 21.33
N GLN A 637 -16.49 18.81 20.79
CA GLN A 637 -16.96 20.04 20.13
C GLN A 637 -17.81 19.72 18.88
N GLN A 638 -17.38 18.80 18.02
CA GLN A 638 -18.15 18.36 16.85
C GLN A 638 -19.53 17.84 17.25
N ALA A 639 -19.61 16.99 18.28
CA ALA A 639 -20.88 16.46 18.77
C ALA A 639 -21.81 17.57 19.26
N THR A 640 -21.26 18.62 19.89
CA THR A 640 -22.02 19.80 20.35
C THR A 640 -22.52 20.64 19.17
N CYS A 641 -21.67 20.84 18.15
CA CYS A 641 -22.03 21.55 16.92
C CYS A 641 -23.14 20.81 16.15
N ILE A 642 -23.01 19.49 15.96
CA ILE A 642 -24.00 18.65 15.28
C ILE A 642 -25.34 18.61 16.04
N ALA A 643 -25.31 18.65 17.39
CA ALA A 643 -26.52 18.76 18.20
C ALA A 643 -27.26 20.10 17.99
N GLN A 644 -26.54 21.20 17.74
CA GLN A 644 -27.13 22.51 17.45
C GLN A 644 -27.60 22.67 15.99
N ALA A 645 -27.25 21.76 15.08
CA ALA A 645 -27.59 21.84 13.65
C ALA A 645 -29.10 21.73 13.32
N GLY A 646 -29.96 21.41 14.30
CA GLY A 646 -31.42 21.27 14.13
C GLY A 646 -31.85 20.03 13.33
N ASN A 647 -32.91 19.33 13.76
CA ASN A 647 -33.41 18.11 13.09
C ASN A 647 -34.11 18.41 11.75
#